data_AF-A0A9D8CNQ5-F1
#
_entry.id   AF-A0A9D8CNQ5-F1
#
_cell.length_a   1.000
_cell.length_b   1.000
_cell.length_c   1.000
_cell.angle_alpha   90.00
_cell.angle_beta   90.00
_cell.angle_gamma   90.00
#
_symmetry.space_group_name_H-M   'P 1'
#
loop_
_entity.id
_entity.type
_entity.pdbx_description
1 polymer ?
#
loop_
_entity_poly.entity_id
_entity_poly.type
_entity_poly.pdbx_seq_one_letter_code
_entity_poly.pdbx_strand_id
1 'polypeptide(L)'
;MRVLITRPETEAARLAQALTGRGHQPILAPLFRLQPLPPPPDLEDMLAQAQAVLLSSANGAEALARVTERRGMAVLAVGDTTAATAEGLGFTSVHSASGDGAALADLARTRLDPAGGPILHVGGAEIATDFAEALEPAGFAVGRVTLYEAEAVEALPDSARAALQARAVDVAPFFSARAAQVFADLVTRADLAELLRPVRAVAISPAVAHALDTLPFASVDTAERPTKQAVLEALERAPQPAAPSPEDMTMTEPSAPEPATPPPPRRGVGAVGAFLSGLVGAALVMAATVASLPFWPQSMQALWRGSPPKTLSAADARAEAVAATDAARRDLGARLDDLERRVRAAQTTLGEIAARPAPTPTRDPAIGELSQRVESLERRPATIVPPPAPAPAPTGDTDKDVAALRQEIAGLRAALAAVDQSAALGREEATRLRGQAQTLATSVERLQAQVAAAAAAPVPTGGGKAEQAARASAVVAIAARLSSAIETGQPFATELRLLPPLAGDDATLKEIVSTLQPLATSGVAARAALVADFPAMARNVLAADLADDSFGERVLGKLRALVSLRRVGADVAGDGAEARLARAEAALDLGDIARALELVQGLPAIAAPPAAAWRGRAEAHIAARRAADRLAAHAVTLLGAAR
;
A
#
# COMPACT_ATOMS: atom_id res chain seq x y z
N MET A 1 -14.22 5.14 6.95
CA MET A 1 -15.17 4.06 6.65
C MET A 1 -14.43 2.73 6.61
N ARG A 2 -15.12 1.65 6.96
CA ARG A 2 -14.66 0.27 6.93
C ARG A 2 -15.16 -0.36 5.64
N VAL A 3 -14.22 -0.73 4.77
CA VAL A 3 -14.49 -1.07 3.36
C VAL A 3 -14.23 -2.55 3.13
N LEU A 4 -15.26 -3.32 2.76
CA LEU A 4 -15.13 -4.75 2.47
C LEU A 4 -14.68 -4.99 1.03
N ILE A 5 -13.51 -5.60 0.83
CA ILE A 5 -12.90 -5.76 -0.49
C ILE A 5 -12.98 -7.22 -0.95
N THR A 6 -13.72 -7.47 -2.04
CA THR A 6 -14.02 -8.81 -2.56
C THR A 6 -13.10 -9.29 -3.70
N ARG A 7 -12.09 -8.49 -4.05
CA ARG A 7 -11.16 -8.78 -5.17
C ARG A 7 -10.19 -9.94 -4.86
N PRO A 8 -9.60 -10.58 -5.88
CA PRO A 8 -8.47 -11.49 -5.72
C PRO A 8 -7.34 -10.87 -4.89
N GLU A 9 -6.62 -11.70 -4.13
CA GLU A 9 -5.70 -11.30 -3.06
C GLU A 9 -4.71 -10.19 -3.45
N THR A 10 -3.97 -10.36 -4.56
CA THR A 10 -2.97 -9.39 -5.05
C THR A 10 -3.58 -8.03 -5.42
N GLU A 11 -4.82 -8.02 -5.92
CA GLU A 11 -5.52 -6.80 -6.29
C GLU A 11 -6.20 -6.15 -5.08
N ALA A 12 -6.72 -6.99 -4.17
CA ALA A 12 -7.32 -6.57 -2.92
C ALA A 12 -6.28 -5.88 -2.02
N ALA A 13 -5.05 -6.39 -1.96
CA ALA A 13 -3.95 -5.76 -1.24
C ALA A 13 -3.61 -4.36 -1.80
N ARG A 14 -3.51 -4.22 -3.13
CA ARG A 14 -3.27 -2.92 -3.79
C ARG A 14 -4.41 -1.94 -3.56
N LEU A 15 -5.66 -2.39 -3.62
CA LEU A 15 -6.82 -1.55 -3.32
C LEU A 15 -6.87 -1.17 -1.83
N ALA A 16 -6.55 -2.10 -0.93
CA ALA A 16 -6.46 -1.84 0.49
C ALA A 16 -5.42 -0.77 0.81
N GLN A 17 -4.22 -0.83 0.23
CA GLN A 17 -3.21 0.20 0.39
C GLN A 17 -3.70 1.58 -0.08
N ALA A 18 -4.36 1.63 -1.24
CA ALA A 18 -4.92 2.86 -1.78
C ALA A 18 -6.06 3.45 -0.91
N LEU A 19 -6.85 2.59 -0.25
CA LEU A 19 -7.93 2.98 0.66
C LEU A 19 -7.38 3.41 2.04
N THR A 20 -6.37 2.72 2.57
CA THR A 20 -5.66 3.11 3.80
C THR A 20 -5.03 4.49 3.65
N GLY A 21 -4.41 4.77 2.50
CA GLY A 21 -3.88 6.11 2.20
C GLY A 21 -4.93 7.23 2.18
N ARG A 22 -6.21 6.88 2.02
CA ARG A 22 -7.37 7.79 2.07
C ARG A 22 -8.05 7.82 3.44
N GLY A 23 -7.48 7.19 4.47
CA GLY A 23 -8.05 7.14 5.82
C GLY A 23 -9.22 6.15 5.97
N HIS A 24 -9.36 5.20 5.06
CA HIS A 24 -10.32 4.11 5.18
C HIS A 24 -9.68 2.88 5.82
N GLN A 25 -10.51 2.01 6.40
CA GLN A 25 -10.10 0.76 7.03
C GLN A 25 -10.51 -0.42 6.14
N PRO A 26 -9.60 -0.98 5.32
CA PRO A 26 -9.94 -2.08 4.42
C PRO A 26 -10.11 -3.40 5.18
N ILE A 27 -11.13 -4.17 4.83
CA ILE A 27 -11.37 -5.54 5.29
C ILE A 27 -11.25 -6.44 4.06
N LEU A 28 -10.20 -7.26 4.02
CA LEU A 28 -9.96 -8.15 2.89
C LEU A 28 -10.89 -9.36 2.97
N ALA A 29 -11.63 -9.58 1.89
CA ALA A 29 -12.51 -10.72 1.72
C ALA A 29 -12.35 -11.33 0.29
N PRO A 30 -11.16 -11.79 -0.11
CA PRO A 30 -10.97 -12.34 -1.45
C PRO A 30 -11.94 -13.49 -1.72
N LEU A 31 -12.78 -13.35 -2.75
CA LEU A 31 -13.80 -14.35 -3.07
C LEU A 31 -13.34 -15.41 -4.06
N PHE A 32 -12.16 -15.22 -4.64
CA PHE A 32 -11.57 -16.15 -5.60
C PHE A 32 -10.16 -16.50 -5.18
N ARG A 33 -9.82 -17.78 -5.30
CA ARG A 33 -8.45 -18.27 -5.22
C ARG A 33 -8.00 -18.66 -6.61
N LEU A 34 -6.74 -18.36 -6.91
CA LEU A 34 -6.11 -18.86 -8.12
C LEU A 34 -5.69 -20.30 -7.86
N GLN A 35 -6.40 -21.25 -8.47
CA GLN A 35 -6.05 -22.65 -8.45
C GLN A 35 -5.14 -22.94 -9.64
N PRO A 36 -3.89 -23.37 -9.43
CA PRO A 36 -3.04 -23.83 -10.51
C PRO A 36 -3.64 -25.07 -11.18
N LEU A 37 -3.63 -25.10 -12.50
CA LEU A 37 -4.03 -26.27 -13.29
C LEU A 37 -2.78 -27.01 -13.78
N PRO A 38 -2.84 -28.35 -13.92
CA PRO A 38 -1.73 -29.09 -14.48
C PRO A 38 -1.47 -28.62 -15.92
N PRO A 39 -0.20 -28.41 -16.31
CA PRO A 39 0.13 -28.04 -17.68
C PRO A 39 -0.27 -29.17 -18.64
N PRO A 40 -0.65 -28.86 -19.89
CA PRO A 40 -0.90 -29.89 -20.89
C PRO A 40 0.40 -30.69 -21.16
N PRO A 41 0.30 -32.00 -21.45
CA PRO A 41 1.47 -32.88 -21.54
C PRO A 41 2.44 -32.48 -22.66
N ASP A 42 1.96 -31.81 -23.70
CA ASP A 42 2.68 -31.29 -24.84
C ASP A 42 3.12 -29.83 -24.69
N LEU A 43 2.96 -29.21 -23.51
CA LEU A 43 3.27 -27.79 -23.28
C LEU A 43 4.69 -27.42 -23.72
N GLU A 44 5.67 -28.24 -23.35
CA GLU A 44 7.07 -27.97 -23.69
C GLU A 44 7.31 -28.01 -25.21
N ASP A 45 6.65 -28.91 -25.94
CA ASP A 45 6.75 -28.98 -27.39
C ASP A 45 6.03 -27.79 -28.04
N MET A 46 4.86 -27.40 -27.52
CA MET A 46 4.15 -26.21 -27.95
C MET A 46 5.01 -24.96 -27.76
N LEU A 47 5.63 -24.79 -26.58
CA LEU A 47 6.53 -23.66 -26.29
C LEU A 47 7.79 -23.67 -27.15
N ALA A 48 8.27 -24.84 -27.56
CA ALA A 48 9.42 -24.98 -28.47
C ALA A 48 9.09 -24.49 -29.89
N GLN A 49 7.88 -24.77 -30.35
CA GLN A 49 7.41 -24.42 -31.69
C GLN A 49 6.88 -22.99 -31.76
N ALA A 50 6.45 -22.42 -30.64
CA ALA A 50 5.88 -21.10 -30.58
C ALA A 50 6.92 -20.00 -30.84
N GLN A 51 6.57 -19.05 -31.70
CA GLN A 51 7.41 -17.87 -31.94
C GLN A 51 7.29 -16.85 -30.79
N ALA A 52 6.14 -16.83 -30.10
CA ALA A 52 5.90 -15.93 -28.98
C ALA A 52 4.79 -16.45 -28.05
N VAL A 53 4.83 -15.99 -26.80
CA VAL A 53 3.80 -16.21 -25.78
C VAL A 53 3.09 -14.89 -25.47
N LEU A 54 1.75 -14.90 -25.53
CA LEU A 54 0.90 -13.79 -25.11
C LEU A 54 0.52 -13.95 -23.63
N LEU A 55 0.69 -12.89 -22.85
CA LEU A 55 0.29 -12.81 -21.45
C LEU A 55 -0.69 -11.66 -21.22
N SER A 56 -1.94 -12.02 -20.91
CA SER A 56 -3.03 -11.09 -20.63
C SER A 56 -3.12 -10.67 -19.15
N SER A 57 -2.32 -11.26 -18.27
CA SER A 57 -2.26 -10.89 -16.85
C SER A 57 -0.94 -11.31 -16.20
N ALA A 58 -0.58 -10.64 -15.10
CA ALA A 58 0.55 -11.02 -14.25
C ALA A 58 0.41 -12.47 -13.72
N ASN A 59 -0.81 -12.93 -13.44
CA ASN A 59 -1.05 -14.31 -13.01
C ASN A 59 -0.67 -15.33 -14.09
N GLY A 60 -0.87 -15.00 -15.37
CA GLY A 60 -0.40 -15.81 -16.50
C GLY A 60 1.12 -15.93 -16.53
N ALA A 61 1.84 -14.82 -16.27
CA ALA A 61 3.30 -14.82 -16.19
C ALA A 61 3.82 -15.74 -15.07
N GLU A 62 3.23 -15.64 -13.87
CA GLU A 62 3.61 -16.49 -12.75
C GLU A 62 3.25 -17.96 -12.96
N ALA A 63 2.07 -18.24 -13.53
CA ALA A 63 1.65 -19.60 -13.82
C ALA A 63 2.58 -20.26 -14.84
N LEU A 64 2.97 -19.53 -15.89
CA LEU A 64 3.94 -20.00 -16.87
C LEU A 64 5.30 -20.28 -16.23
N ALA A 65 5.82 -19.34 -15.45
CA ALA A 65 7.12 -19.48 -14.79
C ALA A 65 7.19 -20.68 -13.83
N ARG A 66 6.05 -21.11 -13.27
CA ARG A 66 5.95 -22.29 -12.41
C ARG A 66 6.02 -23.61 -13.16
N VAL A 67 5.62 -23.65 -14.43
CA VAL A 67 5.49 -24.91 -15.20
C VAL A 67 6.58 -25.11 -16.23
N THR A 68 7.37 -24.08 -16.56
CA THR A 68 8.52 -24.18 -17.47
C THR A 68 9.72 -23.44 -16.92
N GLU A 69 10.93 -23.91 -17.24
CA GLU A 69 12.22 -23.24 -16.95
C GLU A 69 12.71 -22.38 -18.12
N ARG A 70 12.03 -22.43 -19.28
CA ARG A 70 12.43 -21.63 -20.44
C ARG A 70 12.17 -20.15 -20.17
N ARG A 71 13.21 -19.33 -20.32
CA ARG A 71 13.15 -17.87 -20.11
C ARG A 71 13.55 -17.03 -21.32
N GLY A 72 14.12 -17.67 -22.35
CA GLY A 72 14.57 -17.01 -23.59
C GLY A 72 13.49 -16.78 -24.64
N MET A 73 12.26 -17.26 -24.43
CA MET A 73 11.15 -17.09 -25.38
C MET A 73 10.67 -15.64 -25.45
N ALA A 74 10.17 -15.22 -26.61
CA ALA A 74 9.55 -13.91 -26.76
C ALA A 74 8.19 -13.89 -26.04
N VAL A 75 7.98 -12.89 -25.20
CA VAL A 75 6.77 -12.69 -24.41
C VAL A 75 6.17 -11.33 -24.78
N LEU A 76 4.91 -11.33 -25.20
CA LEU A 76 4.13 -10.11 -25.40
C LEU A 76 3.11 -10.00 -24.27
N ALA A 77 3.20 -8.92 -23.49
CA ALA A 77 2.38 -8.67 -22.32
C ALA A 77 1.35 -7.57 -22.61
N VAL A 78 0.14 -7.72 -22.09
CA VAL A 78 -0.95 -6.75 -22.32
C VAL A 78 -0.64 -5.35 -21.81
N GLY A 79 0.13 -5.24 -20.72
CA GLY A 79 0.48 -3.97 -20.11
C GLY A 79 1.70 -4.08 -19.21
N ASP A 80 2.21 -2.92 -18.78
CA ASP A 80 3.54 -2.77 -18.18
C ASP A 80 3.67 -3.55 -16.86
N THR A 81 2.59 -3.69 -16.10
CA THR A 81 2.60 -4.52 -14.88
C THR A 81 2.85 -5.99 -15.21
N THR A 82 2.17 -6.54 -16.22
CA THR A 82 2.35 -7.93 -16.65
C THR A 82 3.75 -8.14 -17.22
N ALA A 83 4.27 -7.16 -17.98
CA ALA A 83 5.63 -7.20 -18.50
C ALA A 83 6.67 -7.22 -17.38
N ALA A 84 6.58 -6.29 -16.42
CA ALA A 84 7.48 -6.22 -15.27
C ALA A 84 7.42 -7.49 -14.41
N THR A 85 6.25 -8.10 -14.25
CA THR A 85 6.13 -9.40 -13.56
C THR A 85 6.87 -10.50 -14.33
N ALA A 86 6.71 -10.60 -15.65
CA ALA A 86 7.43 -11.58 -16.45
C ALA A 86 8.96 -11.37 -16.39
N GLU A 87 9.43 -10.13 -16.54
CA GLU A 87 10.85 -9.80 -16.41
C GLU A 87 11.40 -10.16 -15.03
N GLY A 88 10.66 -9.85 -13.96
CA GLY A 88 11.01 -10.21 -12.58
C GLY A 88 11.07 -11.73 -12.32
N LEU A 89 10.35 -12.53 -13.12
CA LEU A 89 10.39 -13.99 -13.11
C LEU A 89 11.51 -14.57 -14.00
N GLY A 90 12.31 -13.70 -14.61
CA GLY A 90 13.50 -14.03 -15.38
C GLY A 90 13.29 -14.13 -16.89
N PHE A 91 12.10 -13.85 -17.43
CA PHE A 91 11.89 -13.83 -18.89
C PHE A 91 12.72 -12.70 -19.51
N THR A 92 13.53 -13.00 -20.52
CA THR A 92 14.55 -12.07 -21.03
C THR A 92 14.10 -11.26 -22.24
N SER A 93 13.04 -11.68 -22.94
CA SER A 93 12.51 -11.00 -24.12
C SER A 93 11.04 -10.69 -23.88
N VAL A 94 10.76 -9.55 -23.25
CA VAL A 94 9.40 -9.13 -22.88
C VAL A 94 9.07 -7.80 -23.54
N HIS A 95 7.86 -7.69 -24.11
CA HIS A 95 7.37 -6.45 -24.71
C HIS A 95 5.96 -6.16 -24.22
N SER A 96 5.74 -4.95 -23.72
CA SER A 96 4.43 -4.47 -23.28
C SER A 96 3.65 -3.84 -24.44
N ALA A 97 2.36 -4.12 -24.52
CA ALA A 97 1.42 -3.40 -25.38
C ALA A 97 0.88 -2.11 -24.72
N SER A 98 1.17 -1.89 -23.44
CA SER A 98 0.74 -0.73 -22.64
C SER A 98 -0.76 -0.40 -22.80
N GLY A 99 -1.61 -1.42 -22.90
CA GLY A 99 -3.03 -1.26 -23.23
C GLY A 99 -3.89 -2.44 -22.76
N ASP A 100 -4.85 -2.83 -23.60
CA ASP A 100 -5.79 -3.92 -23.36
C ASP A 100 -5.56 -5.10 -24.32
N GLY A 101 -6.48 -6.07 -24.33
CA GLY A 101 -6.38 -7.24 -25.22
C GLY A 101 -6.32 -6.87 -26.71
N ALA A 102 -6.98 -5.78 -27.13
CA ALA A 102 -6.91 -5.31 -28.51
C ALA A 102 -5.51 -4.74 -28.82
N ALA A 103 -4.96 -3.93 -27.90
CA ALA A 103 -3.59 -3.43 -28.03
C ALA A 103 -2.55 -4.57 -28.09
N LEU A 104 -2.75 -5.64 -27.31
CA LEU A 104 -1.87 -6.82 -27.36
C LEU A 104 -1.97 -7.55 -28.71
N ALA A 105 -3.17 -7.68 -29.27
CA ALA A 105 -3.34 -8.25 -30.61
C ALA A 105 -2.67 -7.38 -31.68
N ASP A 106 -2.77 -6.06 -31.60
CA ASP A 106 -2.07 -5.13 -32.50
C ASP A 106 -0.55 -5.22 -32.37
N LEU A 107 -0.04 -5.34 -31.14
CA LEU A 107 1.39 -5.55 -30.91
C LEU A 107 1.86 -6.86 -31.55
N ALA A 108 1.10 -7.95 -31.41
CA ALA A 108 1.41 -9.22 -32.04
C ALA A 108 1.44 -9.10 -33.57
N ARG A 109 0.43 -8.48 -34.18
CA ARG A 109 0.38 -8.22 -35.64
C ARG A 109 1.57 -7.42 -36.15
N THR A 110 2.06 -6.48 -35.34
CA THR A 110 3.14 -5.56 -35.76
C THR A 110 4.53 -6.19 -35.59
N ARG A 111 4.70 -7.06 -34.59
CA ARG A 111 6.02 -7.61 -34.20
C ARG A 111 6.30 -9.00 -34.73
N LEU A 112 5.27 -9.79 -34.99
CA LEU A 112 5.39 -11.21 -35.32
C LEU A 112 5.11 -11.44 -36.81
N ASP A 113 5.68 -12.52 -37.34
CA ASP A 113 5.46 -12.95 -38.72
C ASP A 113 4.42 -14.09 -38.70
N PRO A 114 3.30 -14.01 -39.43
CA PRO A 114 2.36 -15.12 -39.57
C PRO A 114 3.02 -16.44 -40.00
N ALA A 115 4.11 -16.40 -40.77
CA ALA A 115 4.88 -17.57 -41.17
C ALA A 115 5.96 -18.00 -40.15
N GLY A 116 6.16 -17.22 -39.08
CA GLY A 116 7.21 -17.41 -38.06
C GLY A 116 6.94 -18.54 -37.06
N GLY A 117 5.74 -19.14 -37.08
CA GLY A 117 5.32 -20.23 -36.19
C GLY A 117 4.05 -19.89 -35.39
N PRO A 118 3.54 -20.82 -34.57
CA PRO A 118 2.37 -20.55 -33.73
C PRO A 118 2.63 -19.52 -32.62
N ILE A 119 1.57 -18.85 -32.18
CA ILE A 119 1.54 -17.99 -31.01
C ILE A 119 0.82 -18.74 -29.89
N LEU A 120 1.31 -18.67 -28.65
CA LEU A 120 0.63 -19.27 -27.51
C LEU A 120 0.07 -18.21 -26.58
N HIS A 121 -1.24 -18.21 -26.38
CA HIS A 121 -1.85 -17.44 -25.30
C HIS A 121 -1.87 -18.26 -24.02
N VAL A 122 -1.13 -17.81 -23.01
CA VAL A 122 -1.11 -18.42 -21.67
C VAL A 122 -1.99 -17.60 -20.74
N GLY A 123 -2.99 -18.25 -20.13
CA GLY A 123 -3.95 -17.56 -19.28
C GLY A 123 -4.78 -18.47 -18.40
N GLY A 124 -5.86 -17.89 -17.87
CA GLY A 124 -6.82 -18.60 -17.05
C GLY A 124 -7.86 -19.38 -17.86
N ALA A 125 -8.64 -20.21 -17.18
CA ALA A 125 -9.80 -20.91 -17.76
C ALA A 125 -10.83 -19.91 -18.32
N GLU A 126 -10.95 -18.74 -17.69
CA GLU A 126 -11.72 -17.61 -18.19
C GLU A 126 -10.80 -16.58 -18.86
N ILE A 127 -11.23 -16.06 -20.01
CA ILE A 127 -10.50 -15.06 -20.78
C ILE A 127 -11.43 -13.89 -21.12
N ALA A 128 -10.90 -12.67 -21.07
CA ALA A 128 -11.62 -11.46 -21.48
C ALA A 128 -11.50 -11.19 -22.99
N THR A 129 -10.51 -11.79 -23.66
CA THR A 129 -10.23 -11.59 -25.08
C THR A 129 -9.83 -12.94 -25.67
N ASP A 130 -10.49 -13.32 -26.77
CA ASP A 130 -10.10 -14.46 -27.58
C ASP A 130 -9.06 -14.03 -28.62
N PHE A 131 -7.80 -14.37 -28.37
CA PHE A 131 -6.70 -14.02 -29.26
C PHE A 131 -6.67 -14.87 -30.54
N ALA A 132 -7.30 -16.05 -30.55
CA ALA A 132 -7.43 -16.83 -31.78
C ALA A 132 -8.34 -16.09 -32.75
N GLU A 133 -9.55 -15.70 -32.29
CA GLU A 133 -10.48 -14.91 -33.09
C GLU A 133 -9.86 -13.58 -33.57
N ALA A 134 -9.05 -12.93 -32.72
CA ALA A 134 -8.44 -11.64 -33.05
C ALA A 134 -7.27 -11.71 -34.05
N LEU A 135 -6.53 -12.83 -34.12
CA LEU A 135 -5.27 -12.93 -34.87
C LEU A 135 -5.31 -13.92 -36.04
N GLU A 136 -6.20 -14.92 -36.03
CA GLU A 136 -6.39 -15.84 -37.15
C GLU A 136 -6.75 -15.13 -38.48
N PRO A 137 -7.58 -14.06 -38.51
CA PRO A 137 -7.83 -13.31 -39.73
C PRO A 137 -6.58 -12.65 -40.33
N ALA A 138 -5.55 -12.42 -39.52
CA ALA A 138 -4.25 -11.91 -39.95
C ALA A 138 -3.25 -13.02 -40.33
N GLY A 139 -3.69 -14.29 -40.34
CA GLY A 139 -2.90 -15.45 -40.76
C GLY A 139 -2.09 -16.13 -39.65
N PHE A 140 -2.24 -15.71 -38.39
CA PHE A 140 -1.53 -16.33 -37.27
C PHE A 140 -2.22 -17.60 -36.79
N ALA A 141 -1.45 -18.64 -36.50
CA ALA A 141 -1.94 -19.80 -35.75
C ALA A 141 -1.81 -19.52 -34.24
N VAL A 142 -2.92 -19.52 -33.50
CA VAL A 142 -2.92 -19.22 -32.06
C VAL A 142 -3.36 -20.44 -31.26
N GLY A 143 -2.47 -20.96 -30.43
CA GLY A 143 -2.79 -21.98 -29.43
C GLY A 143 -3.11 -21.36 -28.08
N ARG A 144 -3.99 -22.01 -27.31
CA ARG A 144 -4.33 -21.58 -25.95
C ARG A 144 -3.82 -22.59 -24.92
N VAL A 145 -3.17 -22.08 -23.88
CA VAL A 145 -2.70 -22.85 -22.74
C VAL A 145 -3.34 -22.29 -21.47
N THR A 146 -4.17 -23.10 -20.82
CA THR A 146 -4.83 -22.75 -19.57
C THR A 146 -4.03 -23.32 -18.40
N LEU A 147 -3.45 -22.45 -17.55
CA LEU A 147 -2.58 -22.87 -16.43
C LEU A 147 -3.13 -22.56 -15.05
N TYR A 148 -4.25 -21.84 -14.97
CA TYR A 148 -4.91 -21.57 -13.71
C TYR A 148 -6.40 -21.35 -13.90
N GLU A 149 -7.16 -21.49 -12.82
CA GLU A 149 -8.57 -21.15 -12.76
C GLU A 149 -8.82 -20.25 -11.54
N ALA A 150 -9.75 -19.31 -11.68
CA ALA A 150 -10.23 -18.53 -10.55
C ALA A 150 -11.40 -19.29 -9.92
N GLU A 151 -11.12 -20.06 -8.87
CA GLU A 151 -12.10 -20.85 -8.13
C GLU A 151 -12.74 -19.98 -7.04
N ALA A 152 -14.08 -19.97 -6.98
CA ALA A 152 -14.80 -19.24 -5.94
C ALA A 152 -14.62 -19.92 -4.58
N VAL A 153 -14.44 -19.15 -3.51
CA VAL A 153 -14.35 -19.70 -2.15
C VAL A 153 -15.71 -20.27 -1.71
N GLU A 154 -15.70 -21.38 -0.97
CA GLU A 154 -16.94 -22.01 -0.50
C GLU A 154 -17.61 -21.28 0.67
N ALA A 155 -16.82 -20.49 1.42
CA ALA A 155 -17.26 -19.71 2.57
C ALA A 155 -16.59 -18.33 2.61
N LEU A 156 -17.31 -17.33 3.12
CA LEU A 156 -16.73 -16.01 3.42
C LEU A 156 -15.56 -16.15 4.39
N PRO A 157 -14.43 -15.45 4.15
CA PRO A 157 -13.31 -15.42 5.09
C PRO A 157 -13.75 -15.01 6.50
N ASP A 158 -13.17 -15.63 7.52
CA ASP A 158 -13.58 -15.41 8.92
C ASP A 158 -13.47 -13.94 9.35
N SER A 159 -12.48 -13.21 8.84
CA SER A 159 -12.32 -11.77 9.05
C SER A 159 -13.52 -10.98 8.52
N ALA A 160 -14.02 -11.33 7.33
CA ALA A 160 -15.17 -10.70 6.70
C ALA A 160 -16.47 -11.05 7.44
N ARG A 161 -16.63 -12.32 7.83
CA ARG A 161 -17.77 -12.81 8.63
C ARG A 161 -17.83 -12.09 9.98
N ALA A 162 -16.73 -12.06 10.72
CA ALA A 162 -16.65 -11.38 12.01
C ALA A 162 -16.94 -9.88 11.88
N ALA A 163 -16.42 -9.22 10.83
CA ALA A 163 -16.71 -7.82 10.59
C ALA A 163 -18.19 -7.56 10.28
N LEU A 164 -18.84 -8.41 9.48
CA LEU A 164 -20.29 -8.31 9.21
C LEU A 164 -21.10 -8.52 10.49
N GLN A 165 -20.77 -9.54 11.29
CA GLN A 165 -21.45 -9.83 12.57
C GLN A 165 -21.29 -8.70 13.58
N ALA A 166 -20.11 -8.09 13.65
CA ALA A 166 -19.85 -6.92 14.48
C ALA A 166 -20.46 -5.61 13.94
N ARG A 167 -21.19 -5.65 12.80
CA ARG A 167 -21.67 -4.46 12.07
C ARG A 167 -20.56 -3.45 11.82
N ALA A 168 -19.37 -3.99 11.51
CA ALA A 168 -18.14 -3.26 11.29
C ALA A 168 -17.82 -3.06 9.80
N VAL A 169 -18.83 -3.13 8.94
CA VAL A 169 -18.72 -2.85 7.50
C VAL A 169 -19.61 -1.67 7.19
N ASP A 170 -19.06 -0.64 6.55
CA ASP A 170 -19.83 0.54 6.14
C ASP A 170 -20.18 0.45 4.64
N VAL A 171 -19.25 -0.09 3.84
CA VAL A 171 -19.39 -0.13 2.39
C VAL A 171 -18.64 -1.30 1.73
N ALA A 172 -19.20 -1.84 0.65
CA ALA A 172 -18.64 -2.96 -0.11
C ALA A 172 -18.61 -2.62 -1.63
N PRO A 173 -17.44 -2.34 -2.23
CA PRO A 173 -17.31 -2.19 -3.67
C PRO A 173 -17.24 -3.53 -4.41
N PHE A 174 -17.93 -3.63 -5.55
CA PHE A 174 -17.97 -4.80 -6.43
C PHE A 174 -17.53 -4.44 -7.86
N PHE A 175 -16.57 -5.19 -8.38
CA PHE A 175 -15.90 -4.92 -9.66
C PHE A 175 -16.25 -5.90 -10.77
N SER A 176 -17.04 -6.95 -10.48
CA SER A 176 -17.53 -7.89 -11.48
C SER A 176 -18.85 -8.50 -11.05
N ALA A 177 -19.70 -8.85 -12.02
CA ALA A 177 -20.99 -9.48 -11.76
C ALA A 177 -20.79 -10.86 -11.11
N ARG A 178 -19.78 -11.61 -11.56
CA ARG A 178 -19.39 -12.89 -10.96
C ARG A 178 -19.03 -12.77 -9.48
N ALA A 179 -18.24 -11.75 -9.10
CA ALA A 179 -17.88 -11.52 -7.69
C ALA A 179 -19.10 -11.14 -6.85
N ALA A 180 -20.00 -10.32 -7.39
CA ALA A 180 -21.25 -9.95 -6.74
C ALA A 180 -22.17 -11.16 -6.50
N GLN A 181 -22.32 -12.03 -7.51
CA GLN A 181 -23.10 -13.27 -7.40
C GLN A 181 -22.51 -14.22 -6.34
N VAL A 182 -21.21 -14.49 -6.42
CA VAL A 182 -20.52 -15.34 -5.42
C VAL A 182 -20.68 -14.77 -4.01
N PHE A 183 -20.56 -13.45 -3.85
CA PHE A 183 -20.80 -12.80 -2.57
C PHE A 183 -22.24 -13.01 -2.08
N ALA A 184 -23.23 -12.78 -2.95
CA ALA A 184 -24.65 -12.97 -2.62
C ALA A 184 -24.94 -14.40 -2.17
N ASP A 185 -24.41 -15.40 -2.87
CA ASP A 185 -24.55 -16.81 -2.53
C ASP A 185 -23.90 -17.13 -1.18
N LEU A 186 -22.70 -16.61 -0.93
CA LEU A 186 -21.96 -16.85 0.31
C LEU A 186 -22.65 -16.21 1.53
N VAL A 187 -23.12 -14.98 1.39
CA VAL A 187 -23.86 -14.27 2.45
C VAL A 187 -25.18 -14.96 2.75
N THR A 188 -25.90 -15.39 1.72
CA THR A 188 -27.20 -16.06 1.87
C THR A 188 -27.04 -17.42 2.52
N ARG A 189 -26.09 -18.25 2.07
CA ARG A 189 -25.78 -19.55 2.69
C ARG A 189 -25.30 -19.42 4.13
N ALA A 190 -24.65 -18.32 4.47
CA ALA A 190 -24.16 -18.04 5.81
C ALA A 190 -25.20 -17.38 6.74
N ASP A 191 -26.42 -17.11 6.25
CA ASP A 191 -27.47 -16.38 6.97
C ASP A 191 -27.01 -14.99 7.47
N LEU A 192 -26.22 -14.29 6.66
CA LEU A 192 -25.67 -12.95 6.97
C LEU A 192 -26.37 -11.82 6.21
N ALA A 193 -27.37 -12.13 5.38
CA ALA A 193 -28.01 -11.17 4.47
C ALA A 193 -28.58 -9.95 5.21
N GLU A 194 -29.26 -10.17 6.33
CA GLU A 194 -29.87 -9.11 7.15
C GLU A 194 -28.85 -8.12 7.72
N LEU A 195 -27.58 -8.54 7.87
CA LEU A 195 -26.50 -7.68 8.36
C LEU A 195 -26.00 -6.69 7.30
N LEU A 196 -26.48 -6.79 6.05
CA LEU A 196 -26.16 -5.86 4.97
C LEU A 196 -27.06 -4.63 4.93
N ARG A 197 -28.18 -4.59 5.68
CA ARG A 197 -29.09 -3.43 5.76
C ARG A 197 -28.44 -2.08 6.07
N PRO A 198 -27.40 -1.98 6.91
CA PRO A 198 -26.68 -0.72 7.12
C PRO A 198 -25.51 -0.50 6.14
N VAL A 199 -25.20 -1.49 5.30
CA VAL A 199 -24.04 -1.49 4.40
C VAL A 199 -24.43 -0.91 3.04
N ARG A 200 -23.60 -0.02 2.50
CA ARG A 200 -23.73 0.45 1.11
C ARG A 200 -22.97 -0.48 0.16
N ALA A 201 -23.54 -0.79 -0.99
CA ALA A 201 -22.81 -1.45 -2.08
C ALA A 201 -22.45 -0.43 -3.16
N VAL A 202 -21.24 -0.55 -3.73
CA VAL A 202 -20.83 0.27 -4.88
C VAL A 202 -20.49 -0.65 -6.05
N ALA A 203 -21.30 -0.63 -7.09
CA ALA A 203 -21.16 -1.45 -8.28
C ALA A 203 -20.40 -0.70 -9.39
N ILE A 204 -19.45 -1.37 -10.05
CA ILE A 204 -18.73 -0.77 -11.19
C ILE A 204 -19.61 -0.58 -12.43
N SER A 205 -20.72 -1.31 -12.54
CA SER A 205 -21.65 -1.24 -13.68
C SER A 205 -23.06 -1.68 -13.28
N PRO A 206 -24.09 -1.38 -14.09
CA PRO A 206 -25.46 -1.82 -13.83
C PRO A 206 -25.61 -3.34 -13.74
N ALA A 207 -24.83 -4.10 -14.51
CA ALA A 207 -24.84 -5.56 -14.44
C ALA A 207 -24.37 -6.09 -13.07
N VAL A 208 -23.42 -5.39 -12.44
CA VAL A 208 -22.96 -5.73 -11.09
C VAL A 208 -23.99 -5.32 -10.04
N ALA A 209 -24.66 -4.18 -10.21
CA ALA A 209 -25.74 -3.77 -9.33
C ALA A 209 -26.89 -4.79 -9.35
N HIS A 210 -27.30 -5.23 -10.54
CA HIS A 210 -28.37 -6.23 -10.71
C HIS A 210 -28.04 -7.57 -10.01
N ALA A 211 -26.77 -7.99 -10.04
CA ALA A 211 -26.32 -9.18 -9.32
C ALA A 211 -26.47 -9.09 -7.79
N LEU A 212 -26.65 -7.89 -7.24
CA LEU A 212 -26.80 -7.63 -5.80
C LEU A 212 -28.26 -7.36 -5.40
N ASP A 213 -29.21 -7.30 -6.33
CA ASP A 213 -30.63 -6.96 -6.08
C ASP A 213 -31.30 -7.92 -5.09
N THR A 214 -30.77 -9.14 -4.95
CA THR A 214 -31.27 -10.16 -4.02
C THR A 214 -30.88 -9.91 -2.57
N LEU A 215 -29.95 -8.98 -2.30
CA LEU A 215 -29.43 -8.69 -0.97
C LEU A 215 -29.97 -7.37 -0.42
N PRO A 216 -30.28 -7.29 0.89
CA PRO A 216 -30.91 -6.11 1.46
C PRO A 216 -29.87 -5.04 1.85
N PHE A 217 -29.10 -4.51 0.89
CA PHE A 217 -28.19 -3.39 1.13
C PHE A 217 -28.93 -2.08 1.45
N ALA A 218 -28.29 -1.16 2.17
CA ALA A 218 -28.81 0.18 2.44
C ALA A 218 -29.03 0.98 1.15
N SER A 219 -28.06 0.88 0.24
CA SER A 219 -28.10 1.42 -1.11
C SER A 219 -27.16 0.62 -2.01
N VAL A 220 -27.47 0.57 -3.30
CA VAL A 220 -26.59 0.02 -4.34
C VAL A 220 -26.28 1.14 -5.33
N ASP A 221 -25.13 1.77 -5.15
CA ASP A 221 -24.69 2.89 -5.98
C ASP A 221 -23.91 2.37 -7.18
N THR A 222 -24.27 2.79 -8.39
CA THR A 222 -23.51 2.43 -9.60
C THR A 222 -22.52 3.55 -9.95
N ALA A 223 -21.26 3.18 -10.19
CA ALA A 223 -20.24 4.12 -10.64
C ALA A 223 -20.60 4.68 -12.02
N GLU A 224 -20.33 5.98 -12.25
CA GLU A 224 -20.66 6.67 -13.51
C GLU A 224 -19.92 6.10 -14.73
N ARG A 225 -18.77 5.45 -14.49
CA ARG A 225 -17.93 4.83 -15.50
C ARG A 225 -17.41 3.50 -14.97
N PRO A 226 -17.18 2.49 -15.83
CA PRO A 226 -16.67 1.18 -15.42
C PRO A 226 -15.16 1.23 -15.14
N THR A 227 -14.73 2.15 -14.28
CA THR A 227 -13.33 2.34 -13.92
C THR A 227 -13.15 2.25 -12.41
N LYS A 228 -12.00 1.74 -11.98
CA LYS A 228 -11.66 1.65 -10.55
C LYS A 228 -11.75 3.01 -9.86
N GLN A 229 -11.34 4.07 -10.55
CA GLN A 229 -11.38 5.44 -10.03
C GLN A 229 -12.81 5.93 -9.80
N ALA A 230 -13.74 5.66 -10.73
CA ALA A 230 -15.15 6.02 -10.55
C ALA A 230 -15.81 5.26 -9.39
N VAL A 231 -15.40 4.01 -9.13
CA VAL A 231 -15.83 3.27 -7.92
C VAL A 231 -15.30 3.92 -6.65
N LEU A 232 -14.04 4.37 -6.62
CA LEU A 232 -13.46 5.10 -5.49
C LEU A 232 -14.16 6.46 -5.27
N GLU A 233 -14.47 7.19 -6.33
CA GLU A 233 -15.23 8.45 -6.26
C GLU A 233 -16.66 8.21 -5.73
N ALA A 234 -17.31 7.12 -6.16
CA ALA A 234 -18.63 6.72 -5.66
C ALA A 234 -18.59 6.28 -4.18
N LEU A 235 -17.50 5.64 -3.74
CA LEU A 235 -17.28 5.32 -2.32
C LEU A 235 -17.18 6.60 -1.47
N GLU A 236 -16.49 7.63 -1.96
CA GLU A 236 -16.25 8.90 -1.25
C GLU A 236 -17.48 9.83 -1.24
N ARG A 237 -18.46 9.58 -2.11
CA ARG A 237 -19.73 10.33 -2.14
C ARG A 237 -20.58 9.93 -0.92
N ALA A 238 -20.68 10.84 0.05
CA ALA A 238 -21.53 10.67 1.22
C ALA A 238 -23.03 10.62 0.82
N PRO A 239 -23.88 9.87 1.54
CA PRO A 239 -25.32 10.05 1.42
C PRO A 239 -25.66 11.43 1.96
N GLN A 240 -26.30 12.28 1.16
CA GLN A 240 -27.08 13.37 1.74
C GLN A 240 -28.20 12.72 2.58
N PRO A 241 -28.38 13.08 3.86
CA PRO A 241 -29.63 12.76 4.52
C PRO A 241 -30.75 13.38 3.67
N ALA A 242 -31.72 12.56 3.27
CA ALA A 242 -32.94 13.07 2.65
C ALA A 242 -33.48 14.17 3.57
N ALA A 243 -33.53 15.40 3.07
CA ALA A 243 -34.30 16.43 3.73
C ALA A 243 -35.73 15.90 3.87
N PRO A 244 -36.35 15.98 5.07
CA PRO A 244 -37.73 15.56 5.21
C PRO A 244 -38.59 16.32 4.19
N SER A 245 -39.34 15.57 3.40
CA SER A 245 -40.34 16.10 2.47
C SER A 245 -41.32 17.00 3.25
N PRO A 246 -41.75 18.14 2.67
CA PRO A 246 -42.65 19.07 3.31
C PRO A 246 -44.09 18.51 3.28
N GLU A 247 -44.35 17.44 4.04
CA GLU A 247 -45.72 16.94 4.25
C GLU A 247 -46.12 16.90 5.74
N ASP A 248 -45.18 17.09 6.68
CA ASP A 248 -45.48 17.15 8.12
C ASP A 248 -45.24 18.55 8.72
N MET A 249 -45.96 19.58 8.26
CA MET A 249 -46.22 20.78 9.08
C MET A 249 -47.57 21.40 8.72
N THR A 250 -48.63 20.86 9.31
CA THR A 250 -49.95 21.50 9.37
C THR A 250 -49.92 22.75 10.25
N MET A 251 -50.40 23.86 9.68
CA MET A 251 -50.94 25.09 10.28
C MET A 251 -50.18 25.75 11.45
N THR A 252 -49.69 26.96 11.22
CA THR A 252 -50.27 28.21 11.78
C THR A 252 -49.55 29.42 11.18
N GLU A 253 -50.21 30.14 10.26
CA GLU A 253 -50.01 31.58 10.09
C GLU A 253 -51.00 32.29 11.02
N PRO A 254 -50.61 33.40 11.69
CA PRO A 254 -50.83 34.69 11.03
C PRO A 254 -49.83 35.81 11.32
N SER A 255 -49.85 36.77 10.39
CA SER A 255 -49.51 38.20 10.48
C SER A 255 -48.13 38.66 10.00
N ALA A 256 -48.20 39.45 8.92
CA ALA A 256 -47.14 40.25 8.33
C ALA A 256 -46.61 41.35 9.29
N PRO A 257 -45.37 41.81 9.06
CA PRO A 257 -44.96 43.15 9.47
C PRO A 257 -44.45 44.02 8.31
N GLU A 258 -44.79 45.31 8.44
CA GLU A 258 -44.39 46.50 7.66
C GLU A 258 -42.86 46.78 7.62
N PRO A 259 -42.40 47.70 6.76
CA PRO A 259 -40.99 47.83 6.39
C PRO A 259 -40.07 48.51 7.43
N ALA A 260 -38.88 47.93 7.54
CA ALA A 260 -37.56 48.42 7.98
C ALA A 260 -37.42 49.66 8.88
N THR A 261 -36.79 49.45 10.05
CA THR A 261 -35.94 50.42 10.77
C THR A 261 -34.54 49.83 11.01
N PRO A 262 -33.45 50.62 10.91
CA PRO A 262 -32.08 50.11 10.98
C PRO A 262 -31.63 49.84 12.43
N PRO A 263 -30.76 48.84 12.69
CA PRO A 263 -30.29 48.52 14.03
C PRO A 263 -29.15 49.46 14.51
N PRO A 264 -28.99 49.66 15.84
CA PRO A 264 -27.96 50.50 16.43
C PRO A 264 -26.56 49.85 16.41
N PRO A 265 -25.47 50.64 16.53
CA PRO A 265 -24.10 50.15 16.39
C PRO A 265 -23.69 49.23 17.54
N ARG A 266 -23.18 48.05 17.20
CA ARG A 266 -22.57 47.12 18.16
C ARG A 266 -21.19 47.64 18.59
N ARG A 267 -20.98 47.80 19.89
CA ARG A 267 -19.67 48.08 20.51
C ARG A 267 -18.72 46.91 20.25
N GLY A 268 -17.62 47.19 19.55
CA GLY A 268 -16.53 46.24 19.34
C GLY A 268 -15.75 45.97 20.61
N VAL A 269 -15.44 44.70 20.86
CA VAL A 269 -14.44 44.28 21.85
C VAL A 269 -13.08 44.70 21.30
N GLY A 270 -12.38 45.60 22.02
CA GLY A 270 -11.11 46.16 21.60
C GLY A 270 -9.97 45.13 21.56
N ALA A 271 -8.97 45.40 20.71
CA ALA A 271 -7.83 44.56 20.38
C ALA A 271 -7.02 44.00 21.58
N VAL A 272 -7.20 44.56 22.78
CA VAL A 272 -6.55 44.10 24.02
C VAL A 272 -7.15 42.79 24.55
N GLY A 273 -8.45 42.54 24.33
CA GLY A 273 -9.12 41.31 24.77
C GLY A 273 -8.69 40.07 23.99
N ALA A 274 -8.48 40.22 22.67
CA ALA A 274 -8.04 39.14 21.79
C ALA A 274 -6.56 38.74 22.06
N PHE A 275 -5.73 39.69 22.50
CA PHE A 275 -4.32 39.43 22.81
C PHE A 275 -4.16 38.64 24.11
N LEU A 276 -4.96 38.94 25.14
CA LEU A 276 -4.93 38.21 26.42
C LEU A 276 -5.51 36.79 26.30
N SER A 277 -6.57 36.58 25.50
CA SER A 277 -7.07 35.23 25.22
C SER A 277 -6.08 34.39 24.41
N GLY A 278 -5.34 35.02 23.50
CA GLY A 278 -4.27 34.35 22.74
C GLY A 278 -3.08 33.95 23.61
N LEU A 279 -2.68 34.80 24.57
CA LEU A 279 -1.58 34.52 25.49
C LEU A 279 -1.91 33.39 26.47
N VAL A 280 -3.14 33.36 26.98
CA VAL A 280 -3.62 32.28 27.86
C VAL A 280 -3.75 30.96 27.09
N GLY A 281 -4.22 31.00 25.84
CA GLY A 281 -4.23 29.83 24.97
C GLY A 281 -2.82 29.29 24.67
N ALA A 282 -1.86 30.18 24.37
CA ALA A 282 -0.48 29.79 24.15
C ALA A 282 0.18 29.23 25.41
N ALA A 283 -0.10 29.81 26.59
CA ALA A 283 0.40 29.29 27.87
C ALA A 283 -0.19 27.91 28.23
N LEU A 284 -1.47 27.67 27.91
CA LEU A 284 -2.11 26.36 28.10
C LEU A 284 -1.55 25.31 27.14
N VAL A 285 -1.28 25.67 25.88
CA VAL A 285 -0.61 24.78 24.92
C VAL A 285 0.83 24.49 25.36
N MET A 286 1.56 25.48 25.89
CA MET A 286 2.91 25.29 26.41
C MET A 286 2.92 24.41 27.68
N ALA A 287 1.94 24.58 28.57
CA ALA A 287 1.79 23.74 29.74
C ALA A 287 1.42 22.29 29.37
N ALA A 288 0.56 22.10 28.37
CA ALA A 288 0.20 20.78 27.86
C ALA A 288 1.37 20.08 27.13
N THR A 289 2.20 20.82 26.41
CA THR A 289 3.42 20.26 25.79
C THR A 289 4.50 19.94 26.82
N VAL A 290 4.68 20.77 27.85
CA VAL A 290 5.59 20.49 28.98
C VAL A 290 5.10 19.32 29.85
N ALA A 291 3.79 19.18 30.05
CA ALA A 291 3.21 18.04 30.78
C ALA A 291 3.27 16.72 29.99
N SER A 292 3.29 16.78 28.66
CA SER A 292 3.40 15.59 27.79
C SER A 292 4.84 15.19 27.41
N LEU A 293 5.81 16.06 27.70
CA LEU A 293 7.25 15.83 27.52
C LEU A 293 7.80 14.51 28.11
N PRO A 294 7.40 14.03 29.31
CA PRO A 294 7.86 12.73 29.82
C PRO A 294 7.29 11.53 29.05
N PHE A 295 6.23 11.73 28.26
CA PHE A 295 5.60 10.71 27.43
C PHE A 295 6.10 10.74 25.97
N TRP A 296 6.93 11.72 25.61
CA TRP A 296 7.52 11.81 24.27
C TRP A 296 8.70 10.85 24.08
N PRO A 297 8.92 10.32 22.86
CA PRO A 297 10.11 9.54 22.53
C PRO A 297 11.40 10.33 22.81
N GLN A 298 12.45 9.67 23.29
CA GLN A 298 13.69 10.35 23.72
C GLN A 298 14.39 11.17 22.62
N SER A 299 14.25 10.77 21.35
CA SER A 299 14.76 11.52 20.20
C SER A 299 14.12 12.91 20.06
N MET A 300 12.83 13.03 20.42
CA MET A 300 12.06 14.28 20.35
C MET A 300 12.35 15.18 21.57
N GLN A 301 12.60 14.56 22.73
CA GLN A 301 13.08 15.27 23.93
C GLN A 301 14.48 15.87 23.72
N ALA A 302 15.36 15.16 23.01
CA ALA A 302 16.73 15.61 22.71
C ALA A 302 16.75 16.80 21.74
N LEU A 303 15.88 16.79 20.72
CA LEU A 303 15.66 17.91 19.79
C LEU A 303 15.11 19.15 20.50
N TRP A 304 14.17 18.97 21.43
CA TRP A 304 13.59 20.09 22.20
C TRP A 304 14.58 20.72 23.19
N ARG A 305 15.53 19.95 23.75
CA ARG A 305 16.61 20.47 24.62
C ARG A 305 17.77 21.12 23.86
N GLY A 306 17.67 21.26 22.53
CA GLY A 306 18.64 22.01 21.73
C GLY A 306 20.04 21.37 21.62
N SER A 307 20.17 20.06 21.84
CA SER A 307 21.44 19.37 21.55
C SER A 307 21.48 18.91 20.09
N PRO A 308 22.53 19.22 19.32
CA PRO A 308 22.62 18.80 17.92
C PRO A 308 22.68 17.26 17.85
N PRO A 309 22.02 16.64 16.86
CA PRO A 309 22.05 15.20 16.73
C PRO A 309 23.48 14.76 16.40
N LYS A 310 24.07 13.93 17.27
CA LYS A 310 25.24 13.15 16.87
C LYS A 310 24.82 12.33 15.65
N THR A 311 25.55 12.46 14.56
CA THR A 311 25.41 11.61 13.38
C THR A 311 25.75 10.18 13.77
N LEU A 312 24.73 9.42 14.16
CA LEU A 312 24.83 7.99 14.41
C LEU A 312 24.83 7.28 13.07
N SER A 313 25.77 6.34 12.88
CA SER A 313 25.83 5.56 11.64
C SER A 313 24.55 4.72 11.49
N ALA A 314 24.24 4.27 10.28
CA ALA A 314 23.08 3.38 10.05
C ALA A 314 23.15 2.07 10.85
N ALA A 315 24.32 1.68 11.35
CA ALA A 315 24.51 0.56 12.26
C ALA A 315 24.07 0.90 13.69
N ASP A 316 24.37 2.11 14.17
CA ASP A 316 24.01 2.57 15.52
C ASP A 316 22.51 2.85 15.65
N ALA A 317 21.89 3.43 14.61
CA ALA A 317 20.43 3.63 14.56
C ALA A 317 19.66 2.30 14.57
N ARG A 318 20.23 1.24 13.96
CA ARG A 318 19.67 -0.12 14.01
C ARG A 318 19.87 -0.76 15.39
N ALA A 319 21.02 -0.54 16.03
CA ALA A 319 21.27 -1.00 17.39
C ALA A 319 20.34 -0.33 18.42
N GLU A 320 20.08 0.97 18.27
CA GLU A 320 19.11 1.70 19.11
C GLU A 320 17.66 1.26 18.86
N ALA A 321 17.28 0.97 17.61
CA ALA A 321 15.96 0.44 17.30
C ALA A 321 15.75 -0.97 17.88
N VAL A 322 16.77 -1.82 17.86
CA VAL A 322 16.75 -3.14 18.51
C VAL A 322 16.69 -3.00 20.03
N ALA A 323 17.48 -2.11 20.62
CA ALA A 323 17.47 -1.85 22.05
C ALA A 323 16.13 -1.25 22.53
N ALA A 324 15.49 -0.38 21.75
CA ALA A 324 14.16 0.15 22.02
C ALA A 324 13.08 -0.93 21.95
N THR A 325 13.21 -1.87 21.01
CA THR A 325 12.31 -3.02 20.88
C THR A 325 12.47 -3.98 22.07
N ASP A 326 13.69 -4.22 22.53
CA ASP A 326 13.96 -5.07 23.69
C ASP A 326 13.62 -4.39 25.02
N ALA A 327 13.64 -3.05 25.07
CA ALA A 327 13.09 -2.29 26.19
C ALA A 327 11.55 -2.39 26.24
N ALA A 328 10.87 -2.25 25.10
CA ALA A 328 9.43 -2.42 25.01
C ALA A 328 8.97 -3.84 25.38
N ARG A 329 9.72 -4.88 24.98
CA ARG A 329 9.45 -6.27 25.40
C ARG A 329 9.58 -6.48 26.90
N ARG A 330 10.60 -5.88 27.53
CA ARG A 330 10.78 -5.96 28.99
C ARG A 330 9.67 -5.23 29.76
N ASP A 331 9.21 -4.08 29.27
CA ASP A 331 8.06 -3.38 29.84
C ASP A 331 6.78 -4.21 29.74
N LEU A 332 6.56 -4.85 28.58
CA LEU A 332 5.40 -5.71 28.38
C LEU A 332 5.44 -6.96 29.28
N GLY A 333 6.61 -7.58 29.44
CA GLY A 333 6.82 -8.69 30.37
C GLY A 333 6.55 -8.29 31.82
N ALA A 334 7.03 -7.13 32.25
CA ALA A 334 6.77 -6.62 33.59
C ALA A 334 5.28 -6.35 33.86
N ARG A 335 4.52 -5.89 32.85
CA ARG A 335 3.06 -5.71 32.94
C ARG A 335 2.32 -7.04 33.01
N LEU A 336 2.81 -8.06 32.31
CA LEU A 336 2.29 -9.44 32.38
C LEU A 336 2.51 -10.03 33.77
N ASP A 337 3.71 -9.86 34.35
CA ASP A 337 4.03 -10.32 35.71
C ASP A 337 3.22 -9.56 36.79
N ASP A 338 2.88 -8.29 36.55
CA ASP A 338 1.98 -7.51 37.42
C ASP A 338 0.53 -8.04 37.32
N LEU A 339 0.05 -8.34 36.11
CA LEU A 339 -1.26 -8.94 35.89
C LEU A 339 -1.36 -10.33 36.52
N GLU A 340 -0.35 -11.18 36.37
CA GLU A 340 -0.31 -12.49 37.02
C GLU A 340 -0.33 -12.37 38.54
N ARG A 341 0.40 -11.41 39.11
CA ARG A 341 0.34 -11.14 40.55
C ARG A 341 -1.03 -10.67 41.01
N ARG A 342 -1.72 -9.82 40.24
CA ARG A 342 -3.09 -9.39 40.53
C ARG A 342 -4.09 -10.54 40.45
N VAL A 343 -3.93 -11.43 39.47
CA VAL A 343 -4.77 -12.63 39.33
C VAL A 343 -4.55 -13.58 40.50
N ARG A 344 -3.29 -13.84 40.89
CA ARG A 344 -2.99 -14.66 42.07
C ARG A 344 -3.52 -14.02 43.34
N ALA A 345 -3.37 -12.70 43.51
CA ALA A 345 -3.91 -11.96 44.65
C ALA A 345 -5.44 -12.04 44.73
N ALA A 346 -6.14 -11.96 43.59
CA ALA A 346 -7.58 -12.14 43.49
C ALA A 346 -8.01 -13.58 43.82
N GLN A 347 -7.21 -14.58 43.41
CA GLN A 347 -7.44 -15.98 43.75
C GLN A 347 -7.22 -16.27 45.25
N THR A 348 -6.24 -15.64 45.90
CA THR A 348 -6.08 -15.73 47.36
C THR A 348 -7.21 -15.02 48.09
N THR A 349 -7.70 -13.86 47.61
CA THR A 349 -8.87 -13.20 48.23
C THR A 349 -10.14 -14.05 48.07
N LEU A 350 -10.34 -14.70 46.92
CA LEU A 350 -11.42 -15.66 46.71
C LEU A 350 -11.28 -16.90 47.61
N GLY A 351 -10.05 -17.37 47.84
CA GLY A 351 -9.75 -18.44 48.80
C GLY A 351 -10.03 -18.04 50.25
N GLU A 352 -9.71 -16.81 50.66
CA GLU A 352 -10.00 -16.27 51.99
C GLU A 352 -11.50 -16.05 52.23
N ILE A 353 -12.25 -15.66 51.18
CA ILE A 353 -13.71 -15.57 51.22
C ILE A 353 -14.33 -16.96 51.36
N ALA A 354 -13.77 -17.98 50.69
CA ALA A 354 -14.22 -19.38 50.80
C ALA A 354 -13.82 -20.05 52.14
N ALA A 355 -12.74 -19.59 52.79
CA ALA A 355 -12.26 -20.10 54.07
C ALA A 355 -12.92 -19.45 55.30
N ARG A 356 -13.87 -18.52 55.09
CA ARG A 356 -14.61 -17.86 56.17
C ARG A 356 -15.57 -18.90 56.81
N PRO A 357 -15.39 -19.27 58.09
CA PRO A 357 -16.22 -20.31 58.71
C PRO A 357 -17.66 -19.83 58.85
N ALA A 358 -18.61 -20.71 58.52
CA ALA A 358 -20.05 -20.46 58.66
C ALA A 358 -20.43 -20.11 60.11
N PRO A 359 -21.33 -19.14 60.34
CA PRO A 359 -21.87 -18.90 61.67
C PRO A 359 -22.68 -20.11 62.13
N THR A 360 -22.35 -20.59 63.33
CA THR A 360 -23.00 -21.69 64.06
C THR A 360 -24.50 -21.40 64.27
N PRO A 361 -25.38 -22.44 64.25
CA PRO A 361 -26.81 -22.25 64.36
C PRO A 361 -27.23 -22.02 65.82
N THR A 362 -27.69 -20.83 66.15
CA THR A 362 -28.50 -20.60 67.35
C THR A 362 -29.91 -21.09 67.06
N ARG A 363 -30.33 -22.16 67.77
CA ARG A 363 -31.69 -22.70 67.73
C ARG A 363 -32.68 -21.67 68.27
N ASP A 364 -33.54 -21.15 67.41
CA ASP A 364 -34.73 -20.39 67.80
C ASP A 364 -35.93 -21.34 67.97
N PRO A 365 -36.57 -21.42 69.16
CA PRO A 365 -37.67 -22.35 69.44
C PRO A 365 -38.96 -22.13 68.62
N ALA A 366 -39.06 -21.07 67.81
CA ALA A 366 -40.26 -20.79 67.00
C ALA A 366 -40.47 -21.75 65.81
N ILE A 367 -39.42 -22.43 65.32
CA ILE A 367 -39.52 -23.33 64.15
C ILE A 367 -40.09 -24.72 64.52
N GLY A 368 -40.04 -25.10 65.80
CA GLY A 368 -40.66 -26.35 66.28
C GLY A 368 -42.20 -26.30 66.30
N GLU A 369 -42.78 -25.14 66.58
CA GLU A 369 -44.24 -24.97 66.71
C GLU A 369 -44.94 -24.93 65.34
N LEU A 370 -44.27 -24.37 64.32
CA LEU A 370 -44.77 -24.34 62.94
C LEU A 370 -44.80 -25.75 62.30
N SER A 371 -43.83 -26.60 62.64
CA SER A 371 -43.76 -27.98 62.12
C SER A 371 -44.91 -28.85 62.64
N GLN A 372 -45.29 -28.70 63.92
CA GLN A 372 -46.46 -29.39 64.49
C GLN A 372 -47.81 -28.87 63.94
N ARG A 373 -47.87 -27.59 63.54
CA ARG A 373 -49.07 -26.99 62.93
C ARG A 373 -49.32 -27.54 61.52
N VAL A 374 -48.25 -27.74 60.74
CA VAL A 374 -48.32 -28.25 59.36
C VAL A 374 -48.80 -29.71 59.35
N GLU A 375 -48.29 -30.54 60.26
CA GLU A 375 -48.69 -31.96 60.34
C GLU A 375 -50.16 -32.16 60.81
N SER A 376 -50.71 -31.17 61.52
CA SER A 376 -52.14 -31.15 61.90
C SER A 376 -53.09 -30.76 60.76
N LEU A 377 -52.59 -30.04 59.75
CA LEU A 377 -53.37 -29.56 58.61
C LEU A 377 -53.37 -30.54 57.43
N GLU A 378 -52.36 -31.40 57.32
CA GLU A 378 -52.24 -32.42 56.25
C GLU A 378 -53.19 -33.63 56.41
N ARG A 379 -53.90 -33.78 57.53
CA ARG A 379 -54.83 -34.91 57.78
C ARG A 379 -56.30 -34.67 57.38
N ARG A 380 -56.63 -33.67 56.55
CA ARG A 380 -58.02 -33.46 56.06
C ARG A 380 -58.13 -33.75 54.55
N PRO A 381 -59.02 -34.64 54.09
CA PRO A 381 -59.14 -34.93 52.67
C PRO A 381 -60.03 -33.92 51.91
N ALA A 382 -59.48 -33.49 50.77
CA ALA A 382 -60.06 -33.00 49.51
C ALA A 382 -61.18 -31.95 49.48
N THR A 383 -60.90 -30.78 48.87
CA THR A 383 -61.80 -30.19 47.85
C THR A 383 -60.96 -29.41 46.82
N ILE A 384 -61.34 -29.55 45.54
CA ILE A 384 -60.69 -29.07 44.31
C ILE A 384 -60.87 -27.56 44.11
N VAL A 385 -59.80 -26.82 43.76
CA VAL A 385 -59.82 -25.50 43.06
C VAL A 385 -58.52 -25.34 42.23
N PRO A 386 -58.56 -24.82 40.97
CA PRO A 386 -57.40 -24.78 40.05
C PRO A 386 -56.37 -23.67 40.38
N PRO A 387 -55.12 -23.77 39.87
CA PRO A 387 -54.02 -22.90 40.28
C PRO A 387 -54.03 -21.52 39.58
N PRO A 388 -53.64 -20.42 40.27
CA PRO A 388 -53.17 -19.21 39.61
C PRO A 388 -51.68 -19.32 39.25
N ALA A 389 -51.28 -18.55 38.24
CA ALA A 389 -49.97 -18.57 37.58
C ALA A 389 -48.75 -18.39 38.51
N PRO A 390 -47.59 -18.98 38.17
CA PRO A 390 -46.35 -18.78 38.92
C PRO A 390 -45.68 -17.44 38.54
N ALA A 391 -45.20 -16.73 39.56
CA ALA A 391 -44.26 -15.61 39.46
C ALA A 391 -42.82 -16.11 39.13
N PRO A 392 -41.92 -15.26 38.61
CA PRO A 392 -40.68 -15.69 37.98
C PRO A 392 -39.56 -16.02 38.98
N ALA A 393 -38.69 -16.96 38.60
CA ALA A 393 -37.51 -17.41 39.34
C ALA A 393 -36.31 -16.44 39.19
N PRO A 394 -35.32 -16.46 40.13
CA PRO A 394 -34.22 -15.51 40.15
C PRO A 394 -33.06 -15.88 39.20
N THR A 395 -32.61 -14.87 38.44
CA THR A 395 -31.27 -14.65 37.84
C THR A 395 -30.44 -15.87 37.39
N GLY A 396 -30.54 -16.19 36.10
CA GLY A 396 -29.63 -17.10 35.36
C GLY A 396 -28.56 -16.39 34.51
N ASP A 397 -28.28 -15.11 34.77
CA ASP A 397 -27.31 -14.32 33.99
C ASP A 397 -25.86 -14.60 34.40
N THR A 398 -25.58 -14.77 35.70
CA THR A 398 -24.19 -14.79 36.19
C THR A 398 -23.41 -16.04 35.74
N ASP A 399 -24.05 -17.22 35.67
CA ASP A 399 -23.39 -18.44 35.17
C ASP A 399 -23.18 -18.40 33.65
N LYS A 400 -24.05 -17.72 32.90
CA LYS A 400 -23.89 -17.51 31.46
C LYS A 400 -22.78 -16.51 31.16
N ASP A 401 -22.68 -15.46 31.96
CA ASP A 401 -21.59 -14.47 31.87
C ASP A 401 -20.23 -15.11 32.17
N VAL A 402 -20.16 -15.98 33.19
CA VAL A 402 -18.93 -16.71 33.53
C VAL A 402 -18.55 -17.71 32.43
N ALA A 403 -19.52 -18.37 31.79
CA ALA A 403 -19.26 -19.25 30.65
C ALA A 403 -18.78 -18.46 29.41
N ALA A 404 -19.38 -17.30 29.14
CA ALA A 404 -18.98 -16.40 28.05
C ALA A 404 -17.55 -15.88 28.24
N LEU A 405 -17.21 -15.43 29.45
CA LEU A 405 -15.86 -14.96 29.79
C LEU A 405 -14.81 -16.08 29.66
N ARG A 406 -15.14 -17.32 30.01
CA ARG A 406 -14.23 -18.47 29.81
C ARG A 406 -13.97 -18.77 28.34
N GLN A 407 -15.01 -18.64 27.50
CA GLN A 407 -14.90 -18.84 26.07
C GLN A 407 -14.11 -17.71 25.39
N GLU A 408 -14.28 -16.47 25.85
CA GLU A 408 -13.50 -15.31 25.41
C GLU A 408 -12.02 -15.44 25.80
N ILE A 409 -11.72 -15.88 27.02
CA ILE A 409 -10.34 -16.16 27.46
C ILE A 409 -9.70 -17.30 26.63
N ALA A 410 -10.46 -18.34 26.28
CA ALA A 410 -9.97 -19.40 25.41
C ALA A 410 -9.69 -18.89 23.99
N GLY A 411 -10.56 -18.04 23.44
CA GLY A 411 -10.37 -17.39 22.15
C GLY A 411 -9.15 -16.47 22.13
N LEU A 412 -8.95 -15.66 23.17
CA LEU A 412 -7.79 -14.78 23.30
C LEU A 412 -6.48 -15.56 23.41
N ARG A 413 -6.47 -16.71 24.11
CA ARG A 413 -5.30 -17.60 24.17
C ARG A 413 -4.96 -18.23 22.81
N ALA A 414 -5.98 -18.64 22.06
CA ALA A 414 -5.78 -19.18 20.71
C ALA A 414 -5.26 -18.09 19.74
N ALA A 415 -5.79 -16.87 19.83
CA ALA A 415 -5.30 -15.73 19.05
C ALA A 415 -3.85 -15.37 19.39
N LEU A 416 -3.47 -15.40 20.68
CA LEU A 416 -2.10 -15.14 21.11
C LEU A 416 -1.13 -16.21 20.58
N ALA A 417 -1.51 -17.49 20.64
CA ALA A 417 -0.70 -18.58 20.09
C ALA A 417 -0.50 -18.45 18.57
N ALA A 418 -1.52 -18.02 17.83
CA ALA A 418 -1.42 -17.77 16.39
C ALA A 418 -0.51 -16.56 16.07
N VAL A 419 -0.56 -15.50 16.88
CA VAL A 419 0.35 -14.35 16.76
C VAL A 419 1.79 -14.77 17.08
N ASP A 420 2.02 -15.57 18.11
CA ASP A 420 3.36 -16.10 18.42
C ASP A 420 3.92 -16.97 17.30
N GLN A 421 3.09 -17.79 16.67
CA GLN A 421 3.47 -18.65 15.54
C GLN A 421 3.81 -17.82 14.30
N SER A 422 3.02 -16.80 13.96
CA SER A 422 3.33 -15.88 12.85
C SER A 422 4.58 -15.03 13.13
N ALA A 423 4.82 -14.62 14.37
CA ALA A 423 6.02 -13.92 14.77
C ALA A 423 7.27 -14.84 14.78
N ALA A 424 7.11 -16.14 14.97
CA ALA A 424 8.19 -17.12 14.83
C ALA A 424 8.55 -17.32 13.35
N LEU A 425 7.56 -17.51 12.47
CA LEU A 425 7.76 -17.63 11.02
C LEU A 425 8.41 -16.37 10.42
N GLY A 426 7.95 -15.18 10.82
CA GLY A 426 8.57 -13.92 10.38
C GLY A 426 10.01 -13.75 10.87
N ARG A 427 10.37 -14.28 12.05
CA ARG A 427 11.75 -14.30 12.55
C ARG A 427 12.63 -15.24 11.73
N GLU A 428 12.15 -16.42 11.36
CA GLU A 428 12.89 -17.35 10.50
C GLU A 428 13.15 -16.75 9.11
N GLU A 429 12.14 -16.14 8.51
CA GLU A 429 12.27 -15.48 7.20
C GLU A 429 13.22 -14.29 7.24
N ALA A 430 13.13 -13.43 8.27
CA ALA A 430 14.08 -12.33 8.45
C ALA A 430 15.52 -12.82 8.65
N THR A 431 15.71 -13.98 9.29
CA THR A 431 17.05 -14.58 9.48
C THR A 431 17.58 -15.13 8.16
N ARG A 432 16.73 -15.75 7.34
CA ARG A 432 17.05 -16.22 5.99
C ARG A 432 17.44 -15.07 5.05
N LEU A 433 16.67 -13.98 5.06
CA LEU A 433 16.95 -12.78 4.27
C LEU A 433 18.26 -12.11 4.69
N ARG A 434 18.58 -12.05 5.99
CA ARG A 434 19.89 -11.57 6.47
C ARG A 434 21.04 -12.45 6.00
N GLY A 435 20.87 -13.77 6.00
CA GLY A 435 21.88 -14.71 5.49
C GLY A 435 22.15 -14.51 3.99
N GLN A 436 21.10 -14.31 3.19
CA GLN A 436 21.24 -13.99 1.77
C GLN A 436 21.94 -12.64 1.55
N ALA A 437 21.54 -11.60 2.30
CA ALA A 437 22.16 -10.27 2.22
C ALA A 437 23.65 -10.27 2.60
N GLN A 438 24.04 -11.05 3.63
CA GLN A 438 25.45 -11.22 4.00
C GLN A 438 26.26 -11.95 2.93
N THR A 439 25.66 -12.97 2.29
CA THR A 439 26.29 -13.71 1.19
C THR A 439 26.51 -12.81 -0.03
N LEU A 440 25.52 -11.99 -0.37
CA LEU A 440 25.62 -10.97 -1.41
C LEU A 440 26.70 -9.92 -1.07
N ALA A 441 26.72 -9.40 0.16
CA ALA A 441 27.74 -8.44 0.60
C ALA A 441 29.16 -9.01 0.49
N THR A 442 29.40 -10.24 0.95
CA THR A 442 30.71 -10.89 0.79
C THR A 442 31.07 -11.16 -0.67
N SER A 443 30.09 -11.43 -1.55
CA SER A 443 30.36 -11.57 -2.98
C SER A 443 30.80 -10.26 -3.62
N VAL A 444 30.18 -9.13 -3.22
CA VAL A 444 30.54 -7.79 -3.69
C VAL A 444 31.93 -7.39 -3.19
N GLU A 445 32.24 -7.63 -1.91
CA GLU A 445 33.57 -7.39 -1.35
C GLU A 445 34.65 -8.21 -2.06
N ARG A 446 34.37 -9.48 -2.39
CA ARG A 446 35.31 -10.32 -3.16
C ARG A 446 35.52 -9.80 -4.58
N LEU A 447 34.47 -9.36 -5.27
CA LEU A 447 34.58 -8.76 -6.61
C LEU A 447 35.37 -7.45 -6.55
N GLN A 448 35.11 -6.60 -5.55
CA GLN A 448 35.87 -5.37 -5.33
C GLN A 448 37.34 -5.64 -5.02
N ALA A 449 37.64 -6.66 -4.21
CA ALA A 449 39.01 -7.08 -3.91
C ALA A 449 39.71 -7.66 -5.15
N GLN A 450 39.01 -8.41 -6.02
CA GLN A 450 39.55 -8.90 -7.29
C GLN A 450 39.86 -7.74 -8.26
N VAL A 451 39.01 -6.73 -8.32
CA VAL A 451 39.24 -5.52 -9.13
C VAL A 451 40.41 -4.70 -8.56
N ALA A 452 40.51 -4.54 -7.24
CA ALA A 452 41.62 -3.86 -6.59
C ALA A 452 42.95 -4.61 -6.75
N ALA A 453 42.92 -5.95 -6.68
CA ALA A 453 44.10 -6.79 -6.92
C ALA A 453 44.56 -6.73 -8.38
N ALA A 454 43.62 -6.67 -9.34
CA ALA A 454 43.94 -6.43 -10.75
C ALA A 454 44.54 -5.03 -10.99
N ALA A 455 44.13 -4.03 -10.20
CA ALA A 455 44.68 -2.68 -10.24
C ALA A 455 46.05 -2.54 -9.54
N ALA A 456 46.39 -3.45 -8.63
CA ALA A 456 47.64 -3.43 -7.84
C ALA A 456 48.76 -4.33 -8.40
N ALA A 457 48.52 -5.04 -9.50
CA ALA A 457 49.55 -5.87 -10.15
C ALA A 457 50.71 -4.99 -10.69
N PRO A 458 51.98 -5.35 -10.47
CA PRO A 458 53.12 -4.58 -10.98
C PRO A 458 53.09 -4.53 -12.50
N VAL A 459 53.21 -3.32 -13.06
CA VAL A 459 53.27 -3.08 -14.51
C VAL A 459 54.48 -3.82 -15.11
N PRO A 460 54.27 -4.80 -16.02
CA PRO A 460 55.38 -5.34 -16.79
C PRO A 460 55.81 -4.28 -17.81
N THR A 461 57.04 -3.81 -17.66
CA THR A 461 57.72 -2.92 -18.61
C THR A 461 58.03 -3.67 -19.90
N GLY A 462 57.05 -3.73 -20.82
CA GLY A 462 57.24 -4.35 -22.13
C GLY A 462 56.08 -4.12 -23.10
N GLY A 463 56.31 -3.24 -24.09
CA GLY A 463 55.50 -3.09 -25.31
C GLY A 463 54.29 -2.16 -25.18
N GLY A 464 54.10 -1.26 -26.16
CA GLY A 464 53.02 -0.25 -26.16
C GLY A 464 51.60 -0.81 -25.98
N LYS A 465 51.36 -2.09 -26.29
CA LYS A 465 50.09 -2.78 -26.01
C LYS A 465 49.83 -2.98 -24.50
N ALA A 466 50.84 -3.33 -23.71
CA ALA A 466 50.71 -3.51 -22.26
C ALA A 466 50.43 -2.18 -21.56
N GLU A 467 51.08 -1.10 -22.01
CA GLU A 467 50.84 0.26 -21.53
C GLU A 467 49.42 0.75 -21.88
N GLN A 468 48.95 0.44 -23.09
CA GLN A 468 47.60 0.78 -23.54
C GLN A 468 46.52 -0.02 -22.79
N ALA A 469 46.77 -1.29 -22.45
CA ALA A 469 45.89 -2.11 -21.62
C ALA A 469 45.84 -1.62 -20.15
N ALA A 470 46.97 -1.23 -19.58
CA ALA A 470 47.04 -0.61 -18.25
C ALA A 470 46.29 0.73 -18.23
N ARG A 471 46.49 1.56 -19.25
CA ARG A 471 45.76 2.83 -19.42
C ARG A 471 44.25 2.60 -19.51
N ALA A 472 43.79 1.66 -20.34
CA ALA A 472 42.37 1.33 -20.47
C ALA A 472 41.77 0.84 -19.15
N SER A 473 42.49 -0.02 -18.42
CA SER A 473 42.07 -0.53 -17.11
C SER A 473 41.96 0.58 -16.05
N ALA A 474 42.89 1.55 -16.07
CA ALA A 474 42.82 2.73 -15.20
C ALA A 474 41.59 3.60 -15.52
N VAL A 475 41.26 3.80 -16.80
CA VAL A 475 40.06 4.56 -17.22
C VAL A 475 38.78 3.84 -16.79
N VAL A 476 38.71 2.49 -16.90
CA VAL A 476 37.56 1.71 -16.37
C VAL A 476 37.38 1.92 -14.87
N ALA A 477 38.47 1.86 -14.09
CA ALA A 477 38.41 2.06 -12.65
C ALA A 477 37.93 3.48 -12.28
N ILE A 478 38.38 4.49 -13.01
CA ILE A 478 37.93 5.88 -12.81
C ILE A 478 36.45 6.01 -13.20
N ALA A 479 36.00 5.41 -14.29
CA ALA A 479 34.60 5.43 -14.72
C ALA A 479 33.67 4.80 -13.68
N ALA A 480 34.08 3.68 -13.07
CA ALA A 480 33.33 3.02 -12.00
C ALA A 480 33.21 3.90 -10.74
N ARG A 481 34.32 4.52 -10.31
CA ARG A 481 34.32 5.43 -9.14
C ARG A 481 33.51 6.70 -9.40
N LEU A 482 33.61 7.25 -10.62
CA LEU A 482 32.81 8.40 -11.06
C LEU A 482 31.31 8.08 -11.07
N SER A 483 30.92 6.92 -11.62
CA SER A 483 29.52 6.46 -11.62
C SER A 483 28.98 6.32 -10.20
N SER A 484 29.77 5.74 -9.29
CA SER A 484 29.41 5.64 -7.86
C SER A 484 29.27 7.01 -7.19
N ALA A 485 30.14 7.98 -7.51
CA ALA A 485 30.07 9.33 -6.96
C ALA A 485 28.82 10.07 -7.47
N ILE A 486 28.45 9.89 -8.75
CA ILE A 486 27.23 10.45 -9.34
C ILE A 486 25.97 9.89 -8.67
N GLU A 487 25.91 8.57 -8.43
CA GLU A 487 24.77 7.93 -7.76
C GLU A 487 24.59 8.38 -6.31
N THR A 488 25.70 8.58 -5.61
CA THR A 488 25.70 9.02 -4.19
C THR A 488 25.67 10.54 -4.03
N GLY A 489 25.80 11.29 -5.12
CA GLY A 489 25.83 12.75 -5.15
C GLY A 489 27.09 13.37 -4.53
N GLN A 490 28.19 12.62 -4.47
CA GLN A 490 29.46 13.10 -3.92
C GLN A 490 30.23 13.91 -4.97
N PRO A 491 31.03 14.91 -4.55
CA PRO A 491 32.00 15.56 -5.44
C PRO A 491 32.98 14.56 -6.03
N PHE A 492 33.29 14.70 -7.31
CA PHE A 492 34.15 13.77 -8.07
C PHE A 492 35.34 14.47 -8.74
N ALA A 493 35.73 15.66 -8.24
CA ALA A 493 36.88 16.40 -8.74
C ALA A 493 38.20 15.62 -8.63
N THR A 494 38.33 14.75 -7.63
CA THR A 494 39.52 13.92 -7.43
C THR A 494 39.65 12.89 -8.55
N GLU A 495 38.55 12.20 -8.86
CA GLU A 495 38.44 11.20 -9.93
C GLU A 495 38.66 11.85 -11.29
N LEU A 496 38.06 13.03 -11.51
CA LEU A 496 38.18 13.75 -12.78
C LEU A 496 39.62 14.22 -13.06
N ARG A 497 40.38 14.60 -12.03
CA ARG A 497 41.80 15.00 -12.17
C ARG A 497 42.72 13.87 -12.64
N LEU A 498 42.29 12.61 -12.49
CA LEU A 498 43.07 11.45 -12.93
C LEU A 498 42.90 11.17 -14.43
N LEU A 499 41.88 11.74 -15.09
CA LEU A 499 41.62 11.50 -16.52
C LEU A 499 42.54 12.25 -17.49
N PRO A 500 42.86 13.56 -17.30
CA PRO A 500 43.75 14.29 -18.21
C PRO A 500 45.11 13.62 -18.52
N PRO A 501 45.88 13.12 -17.53
CA PRO A 501 47.14 12.43 -17.84
C PRO A 501 46.92 11.11 -18.60
N LEU A 502 45.76 10.47 -18.42
CA LEU A 502 45.34 9.28 -19.15
C LEU A 502 44.64 9.61 -20.48
N ALA A 503 44.42 10.88 -20.82
CA ALA A 503 43.73 11.27 -22.05
C ALA A 503 44.70 11.35 -23.25
N GLY A 504 45.97 11.70 -23.07
CA GLY A 504 46.91 11.84 -24.19
C GLY A 504 46.32 12.70 -25.33
N ASP A 505 46.26 12.16 -26.55
CA ASP A 505 45.61 12.79 -27.72
C ASP A 505 44.16 12.37 -27.98
N ASP A 506 43.55 11.65 -27.03
CA ASP A 506 42.19 11.14 -27.14
C ASP A 506 41.16 12.29 -27.01
N ALA A 507 40.58 12.67 -28.15
CA ALA A 507 39.60 13.75 -28.24
C ALA A 507 38.33 13.45 -27.43
N THR A 508 37.90 12.19 -27.36
CA THR A 508 36.69 11.77 -26.64
C THR A 508 36.88 11.91 -25.13
N LEU A 509 38.05 11.51 -24.61
CA LEU A 509 38.36 11.70 -23.19
C LEU A 509 38.44 13.19 -22.82
N LYS A 510 39.02 14.03 -23.68
CA LYS A 510 39.08 15.49 -23.48
C LYS A 510 37.68 16.12 -23.46
N GLU A 511 36.78 15.70 -24.35
CA GLU A 511 35.38 16.14 -24.39
C GLU A 511 34.58 15.73 -23.13
N ILE A 512 34.79 14.50 -22.65
CA ILE A 512 34.14 14.01 -21.43
C ILE A 512 34.62 14.81 -20.21
N VAL A 513 35.93 15.07 -20.11
CA VAL A 513 36.50 15.87 -19.03
C VAL A 513 35.94 17.29 -19.05
N SER A 514 35.87 17.95 -20.20
CA SER A 514 35.34 19.31 -20.29
C SER A 514 33.85 19.39 -19.90
N THR A 515 33.06 18.37 -20.24
CA THR A 515 31.64 18.28 -19.87
C THR A 515 31.44 18.12 -18.36
N LEU A 516 32.29 17.34 -17.70
CA LEU A 516 32.19 17.03 -16.27
C LEU A 516 32.86 18.08 -15.37
N GLN A 517 33.82 18.84 -15.89
CA GLN A 517 34.58 19.84 -15.16
C GLN A 517 33.73 20.83 -14.32
N PRO A 518 32.65 21.45 -14.84
CA PRO A 518 31.85 22.40 -14.06
C PRO A 518 31.06 21.75 -12.92
N LEU A 519 30.79 20.43 -13.00
CA LEU A 519 29.99 19.69 -12.03
C LEU A 519 30.85 19.00 -10.94
N ALA A 520 32.17 18.91 -11.16
CA ALA A 520 33.03 18.04 -10.38
C ALA A 520 33.26 18.49 -8.92
N THR A 521 33.23 19.80 -8.67
CA THR A 521 33.49 20.38 -7.34
C THR A 521 32.27 20.30 -6.42
N SER A 522 31.07 20.52 -6.96
CA SER A 522 29.82 20.40 -6.20
C SER A 522 29.27 18.98 -6.18
N GLY A 523 29.68 18.13 -7.12
CA GLY A 523 28.95 16.91 -7.44
C GLY A 523 27.64 17.22 -8.16
N VAL A 524 26.86 16.16 -8.41
CA VAL A 524 25.50 16.26 -8.96
C VAL A 524 24.50 15.76 -7.93
N ALA A 525 23.24 16.18 -8.05
CA ALA A 525 22.21 15.69 -7.15
C ALA A 525 22.06 14.17 -7.28
N ALA A 526 22.13 13.44 -6.18
CA ALA A 526 21.84 12.00 -6.16
C ALA A 526 20.38 11.75 -6.59
N ARG A 527 20.10 10.57 -7.18
CA ARG A 527 18.73 10.18 -7.52
C ARG A 527 17.79 10.30 -6.33
N ALA A 528 18.21 9.81 -5.17
CA ALA A 528 17.41 9.86 -3.94
C ALA A 528 17.06 11.29 -3.52
N ALA A 529 17.98 12.25 -3.72
CA ALA A 529 17.74 13.66 -3.45
C ALA A 529 16.75 14.27 -4.46
N LEU A 530 16.87 13.92 -5.75
CA LEU A 530 15.93 14.37 -6.78
C LEU A 530 14.50 13.87 -6.51
N VAL A 531 14.36 12.63 -6.05
CA VAL A 531 13.07 12.04 -5.63
C VAL A 531 12.54 12.74 -4.38
N ALA A 532 13.37 12.95 -3.36
CA ALA A 532 12.96 13.57 -2.10
C ALA A 532 12.52 15.04 -2.26
N ASP A 533 13.16 15.79 -3.15
CA ASP A 533 12.87 17.19 -3.39
C ASP A 533 11.68 17.41 -4.35
N PHE A 534 11.31 16.37 -5.12
CA PHE A 534 10.27 16.46 -6.14
C PHE A 534 8.89 16.86 -5.57
N PRO A 535 8.38 16.27 -4.46
CA PRO A 535 7.10 16.66 -3.88
C PRO A 535 7.01 18.14 -3.49
N ALA A 536 8.10 18.72 -2.99
CA ALA A 536 8.13 20.14 -2.61
C ALA A 536 8.08 21.04 -3.85
N MET A 537 8.84 20.71 -4.89
CA MET A 537 8.81 21.41 -6.17
C MET A 537 7.42 21.31 -6.83
N ALA A 538 6.82 20.12 -6.88
CA ALA A 538 5.50 19.90 -7.46
C ALA A 538 4.41 20.74 -6.78
N ARG A 539 4.44 20.88 -5.45
CA ARG A 539 3.53 21.77 -4.71
C ARG A 539 3.70 23.24 -5.12
N ASN A 540 4.93 23.71 -5.28
CA ASN A 540 5.19 25.09 -5.69
C ASN A 540 4.74 25.37 -7.13
N VAL A 541 4.89 24.38 -8.02
CA VAL A 541 4.39 24.46 -9.40
C VAL A 541 2.86 24.57 -9.42
N LEU A 542 2.16 23.72 -8.67
CA LEU A 542 0.70 23.74 -8.60
C LEU A 542 0.17 25.03 -7.95
N ALA A 543 0.85 25.55 -6.93
CA ALA A 543 0.50 26.82 -6.32
C ALA A 543 0.64 28.00 -7.30
N ALA A 544 1.64 27.98 -8.18
CA ALA A 544 1.82 28.99 -9.21
C ALA A 544 0.76 28.90 -10.33
N ASP A 545 0.35 27.68 -10.70
CA ASP A 545 -0.71 27.43 -11.70
C ASP A 545 -2.09 27.93 -11.21
N LEU A 546 -2.35 27.87 -9.91
CA LEU A 546 -3.58 28.35 -9.26
C LEU A 546 -3.66 29.88 -9.11
N ALA A 547 -2.53 30.60 -9.20
CA ALA A 547 -2.43 32.03 -8.92
C ALA A 547 -2.66 32.94 -10.14
N ASP A 548 -2.97 32.40 -11.32
CA ASP A 548 -3.26 33.20 -12.51
C ASP A 548 -4.72 33.71 -12.51
N ASP A 549 -4.87 35.03 -12.44
CA ASP A 549 -6.13 35.78 -12.29
C ASP A 549 -7.09 35.67 -13.49
N SER A 550 -6.78 34.88 -14.53
CA SER A 550 -7.68 34.62 -15.67
C SER A 550 -8.73 33.52 -15.45
N PHE A 551 -8.75 32.90 -14.26
CA PHE A 551 -9.69 31.83 -13.90
C PHE A 551 -11.04 32.36 -13.35
N GLY A 552 -11.05 33.59 -12.80
CA GLY A 552 -12.18 34.15 -12.06
C GLY A 552 -13.47 34.36 -12.87
N GLU A 553 -13.38 34.74 -14.14
CA GLU A 553 -14.57 35.09 -14.94
C GLU A 553 -15.25 33.90 -15.63
N ARG A 554 -14.61 32.72 -15.74
CA ARG A 554 -15.17 31.56 -16.44
C ARG A 554 -15.60 30.40 -15.54
N VAL A 555 -15.41 30.50 -14.22
CA VAL A 555 -15.47 29.33 -13.33
C VAL A 555 -16.44 29.51 -12.16
N LEU A 556 -17.42 30.41 -12.25
CA LEU A 556 -18.51 30.46 -11.28
C LEU A 556 -19.52 29.29 -11.41
N GLY A 557 -19.38 28.43 -12.43
CA GLY A 557 -20.17 27.20 -12.62
C GLY A 557 -19.52 25.90 -12.14
N LYS A 558 -18.26 25.91 -11.66
CA LYS A 558 -17.51 24.68 -11.30
C LYS A 558 -16.85 24.69 -9.92
N LEU A 559 -17.15 25.66 -9.05
CA LEU A 559 -16.53 25.78 -7.73
C LEU A 559 -17.32 25.08 -6.61
N ARG A 560 -17.42 23.75 -6.72
CA ARG A 560 -17.45 22.83 -5.56
C ARG A 560 -16.40 21.72 -5.65
N ALA A 561 -15.43 21.86 -6.57
CA ALA A 561 -14.30 20.95 -6.76
C ALA A 561 -13.04 21.35 -5.95
N LEU A 562 -13.18 22.13 -4.87
CA LEU A 562 -12.05 22.63 -4.07
C LEU A 562 -11.97 21.95 -2.71
N VAL A 563 -11.52 20.70 -2.73
CA VAL A 563 -10.48 20.22 -1.81
C VAL A 563 -9.54 19.36 -2.67
N SER A 564 -8.64 20.02 -3.40
CA SER A 564 -7.63 19.37 -4.23
C SER A 564 -6.61 18.66 -3.31
N LEU A 565 -6.75 17.34 -3.20
CA LEU A 565 -5.82 16.45 -2.52
C LEU A 565 -5.05 15.65 -3.58
N ARG A 566 -3.77 16.01 -3.69
CA ARG A 566 -2.67 15.40 -4.46
C ARG A 566 -2.91 13.94 -4.92
N ARG A 567 -3.06 13.76 -6.23
CA ARG A 567 -3.03 12.45 -6.93
C ARG A 567 -1.57 12.02 -7.17
N VAL A 568 -1.24 10.76 -6.89
CA VAL A 568 0.04 10.12 -7.27
C VAL A 568 -0.28 8.82 -7.99
N GLY A 569 0.29 8.62 -9.18
CA GLY A 569 0.09 7.42 -10.01
C GLY A 569 0.25 7.71 -11.51
N ALA A 570 0.70 6.71 -12.28
CA ALA A 570 0.97 6.82 -13.72
C ALA A 570 -0.30 6.98 -14.59
N ASP A 571 -1.50 6.67 -14.04
CA ASP A 571 -2.78 6.66 -14.74
C ASP A 571 -3.60 7.97 -14.57
N VAL A 572 -2.95 9.13 -14.59
CA VAL A 572 -3.67 10.41 -14.63
C VAL A 572 -3.93 10.80 -16.09
N ALA A 573 -5.14 10.56 -16.58
CA ALA A 573 -5.60 11.04 -17.88
C ALA A 573 -5.73 12.57 -17.88
N GLY A 574 -4.99 13.25 -18.76
CA GLY A 574 -5.04 14.69 -18.98
C GLY A 574 -3.68 15.33 -19.28
N ASP A 575 -3.72 16.50 -19.91
CA ASP A 575 -2.53 17.31 -20.27
C ASP A 575 -2.22 18.46 -19.29
N GLY A 576 -2.96 18.53 -18.17
CA GLY A 576 -2.75 19.56 -17.15
C GLY A 576 -1.43 19.41 -16.39
N ALA A 577 -0.97 20.50 -15.75
CA ALA A 577 0.27 20.53 -14.95
C ALA A 577 0.27 19.43 -13.87
N GLU A 578 -0.85 19.18 -13.20
CA GLU A 578 -1.02 18.11 -12.21
C GLU A 578 -0.78 16.71 -12.79
N ALA A 579 -1.33 16.41 -13.97
CA ALA A 579 -1.18 15.11 -14.62
C ALA A 579 0.26 14.86 -15.10
N ARG A 580 0.96 15.92 -15.54
CA ARG A 580 2.38 15.84 -15.91
C ARG A 580 3.28 15.64 -14.70
N LEU A 581 3.02 16.36 -13.59
CA LEU A 581 3.76 16.19 -12.34
C LEU A 581 3.55 14.80 -11.72
N ALA A 582 2.32 14.27 -11.73
CA ALA A 582 2.03 12.93 -11.20
C ALA A 582 2.74 11.82 -12.01
N ARG A 583 2.76 11.93 -13.35
CA ARG A 583 3.53 11.02 -14.22
C ARG A 583 5.03 11.17 -14.02
N ALA A 584 5.52 12.38 -13.80
CA ALA A 584 6.93 12.63 -13.50
C ALA A 584 7.34 12.02 -12.15
N GLU A 585 6.49 12.09 -11.12
CA GLU A 585 6.73 11.41 -9.83
C GLU A 585 6.83 9.89 -10.02
N ALA A 586 5.88 9.31 -10.76
CA ALA A 586 5.91 7.87 -11.06
C ALA A 586 7.17 7.45 -11.85
N ALA A 587 7.61 8.27 -12.81
CA ALA A 587 8.85 8.02 -13.54
C ALA A 587 10.09 8.06 -12.63
N LEU A 588 10.14 9.00 -11.68
CA LEU A 588 11.22 9.07 -10.69
C LEU A 588 11.26 7.85 -9.77
N ASP A 589 10.09 7.38 -9.32
CA ASP A 589 9.97 6.18 -8.49
C ASP A 589 10.49 4.94 -9.21
N LEU A 590 10.20 4.83 -10.51
CA LEU A 590 10.71 3.77 -11.39
C LEU A 590 12.19 3.93 -11.76
N GLY A 591 12.81 5.07 -11.44
CA GLY A 591 14.22 5.35 -11.71
C GLY A 591 14.51 6.03 -13.04
N ASP A 592 13.47 6.41 -13.78
CA ASP A 592 13.60 7.11 -15.05
C ASP A 592 13.59 8.64 -14.86
N ILE A 593 14.76 9.17 -14.52
CA ILE A 593 14.96 10.62 -14.33
C ILE A 593 14.82 11.36 -15.66
N ALA A 594 15.18 10.74 -16.78
CA ALA A 594 15.08 11.35 -18.11
C ALA A 594 13.62 11.58 -18.49
N ARG A 595 12.76 10.58 -18.31
CA ARG A 595 11.33 10.71 -18.54
C ARG A 595 10.67 11.70 -17.60
N ALA A 596 11.07 11.72 -16.33
CA ALA A 596 10.58 12.71 -15.38
C ALA A 596 10.95 14.14 -15.81
N LEU A 597 12.17 14.36 -16.28
CA LEU A 597 12.61 15.67 -16.79
C LEU A 597 11.80 16.10 -18.01
N GLU A 598 11.56 15.22 -18.98
CA GLU A 598 10.73 15.52 -20.17
C GLU A 598 9.33 16.00 -19.78
N LEU A 599 8.70 15.32 -18.83
CA LEU A 599 7.35 15.66 -18.35
C LEU A 599 7.33 17.00 -17.62
N VAL A 600 8.38 17.32 -16.86
CA VAL A 600 8.53 18.62 -16.17
C VAL A 600 8.89 19.74 -17.16
N GLN A 601 9.64 19.46 -18.22
CA GLN A 601 9.90 20.42 -19.31
C GLN A 601 8.62 20.74 -20.10
N GLY A 602 7.71 19.78 -20.21
CA GLY A 602 6.41 19.96 -20.83
C GLY A 602 5.40 20.78 -20.00
N LEU A 603 5.77 21.37 -18.86
CA LEU A 603 4.85 22.19 -18.07
C LEU A 603 4.45 23.49 -18.79
N PRO A 604 3.23 24.03 -18.56
CA PRO A 604 2.83 25.34 -19.06
C PRO A 604 3.82 26.44 -18.65
N ALA A 605 3.94 27.51 -19.45
CA ALA A 605 4.93 28.57 -19.24
C ALA A 605 4.84 29.25 -17.86
N ILE A 606 3.63 29.34 -17.30
CA ILE A 606 3.35 29.92 -15.97
C ILE A 606 3.85 29.00 -14.83
N ALA A 607 3.84 27.69 -15.05
CA ALA A 607 4.25 26.63 -14.12
C ALA A 607 5.76 26.28 -14.21
N ALA A 608 6.48 26.83 -15.20
CA ALA A 608 7.88 26.51 -15.47
C ALA A 608 8.93 27.12 -14.50
N PRO A 609 8.74 28.33 -13.92
CA PRO A 609 9.72 28.94 -13.02
C PRO A 609 9.95 28.18 -11.70
N PRO A 610 8.90 27.72 -10.97
CA PRO A 610 9.09 26.95 -9.73
C PRO A 610 9.82 25.62 -9.94
N ALA A 611 9.76 25.05 -11.14
CA ALA A 611 10.44 23.82 -11.51
C ALA A 611 11.91 24.01 -11.93
N ALA A 612 12.37 25.25 -12.18
CA ALA A 612 13.67 25.53 -12.79
C ALA A 612 14.87 24.97 -12.00
N ALA A 613 14.86 25.12 -10.67
CA ALA A 613 15.94 24.64 -9.81
C ALA A 613 16.02 23.10 -9.77
N TRP A 614 14.88 22.42 -9.80
CA TRP A 614 14.85 20.95 -9.87
C TRP A 614 15.29 20.47 -11.25
N ARG A 615 14.80 21.11 -12.33
CA ARG A 615 15.19 20.79 -13.71
C ARG A 615 16.70 20.90 -13.93
N GLY A 616 17.32 21.99 -13.50
CA GLY A 616 18.77 22.17 -13.65
C GLY A 616 19.58 21.08 -12.94
N ARG A 617 19.13 20.63 -11.76
CA ARG A 617 19.79 19.52 -11.04
C ARG A 617 19.56 18.16 -11.71
N ALA A 618 18.37 17.90 -12.24
CA ALA A 618 18.08 16.68 -12.99
C ALA A 618 18.85 16.62 -14.32
N GLU A 619 18.93 17.74 -15.04
CA GLU A 619 19.74 17.88 -16.26
C GLU A 619 21.23 17.64 -15.98
N ALA A 620 21.77 18.23 -14.93
CA ALA A 620 23.15 18.00 -14.51
C ALA A 620 23.41 16.52 -14.16
N HIS A 621 22.48 15.86 -13.45
CA HIS A 621 22.59 14.44 -13.13
C HIS A 621 22.59 13.57 -14.39
N ILE A 622 21.66 13.80 -15.33
CA ILE A 622 21.59 13.06 -16.59
C ILE A 622 22.84 13.29 -17.44
N ALA A 623 23.30 14.54 -17.56
CA ALA A 623 24.51 14.88 -18.31
C ALA A 623 25.75 14.17 -17.73
N ALA A 624 25.91 14.18 -16.41
CA ALA A 624 27.01 13.50 -15.73
C ALA A 624 26.93 11.99 -15.92
N ARG A 625 25.74 11.39 -15.78
CA ARG A 625 25.54 9.95 -15.99
C ARG A 625 25.88 9.53 -17.41
N ARG A 626 25.38 10.25 -18.42
CA ARG A 626 25.70 10.00 -19.83
C ARG A 626 27.20 10.11 -20.12
N ALA A 627 27.88 11.10 -19.51
CA ALA A 627 29.32 11.25 -19.65
C ALA A 627 30.09 10.09 -19.01
N ALA A 628 29.66 9.60 -17.84
CA ALA A 628 30.24 8.43 -17.19
C ALA A 628 30.02 7.14 -17.98
N ASP A 629 28.82 6.94 -18.55
CA ASP A 629 28.52 5.78 -19.40
C ASP A 629 29.34 5.82 -20.71
N ARG A 630 29.49 7.01 -21.35
CA ARG A 630 30.39 7.21 -22.50
C ARG A 630 31.85 6.90 -22.14
N LEU A 631 32.30 7.32 -20.95
CA LEU A 631 33.65 7.04 -20.47
C LEU A 631 33.89 5.53 -20.30
N ALA A 632 32.94 4.82 -19.69
CA ALA A 632 33.01 3.37 -19.52
C ALA A 632 33.03 2.64 -20.89
N ALA A 633 32.14 3.00 -21.81
CA ALA A 633 32.10 2.42 -23.15
C ALA A 633 33.42 2.64 -23.91
N HIS A 634 33.97 3.86 -23.85
CA HIS A 634 35.24 4.20 -24.49
C HIS A 634 36.44 3.50 -23.83
N ALA A 635 36.39 3.24 -22.51
CA ALA A 635 37.42 2.47 -21.84
C ALA A 635 37.44 1.01 -22.31
N VAL A 636 36.27 0.41 -22.60
CA VAL A 636 36.17 -0.94 -23.16
C VAL A 636 36.71 -0.98 -24.60
N THR A 637 36.48 0.03 -25.43
CA THR A 637 37.04 0.08 -26.78
C THR A 637 38.56 0.20 -26.75
N LEU A 638 39.13 1.02 -25.85
CA LEU A 638 40.57 1.12 -25.63
C LEU A 638 41.18 -0.21 -25.17
N LEU A 639 40.49 -0.96 -24.29
CA LEU A 639 40.92 -2.27 -23.83
C LEU A 639 40.87 -3.31 -24.97
N GLY A 640 39.84 -3.25 -25.81
CA GLY A 640 39.69 -4.09 -26.99
C GLY A 640 40.79 -3.83 -28.04
N ALA A 641 41.19 -2.58 -28.23
CA ALA A 641 42.29 -2.21 -29.14
C ALA A 641 43.69 -2.61 -28.61
N ALA A 642 43.81 -2.88 -27.30
CA ALA A 642 45.07 -3.28 -26.66
C ALA A 642 45.31 -4.80 -26.63
N ARG A 643 44.26 -5.61 -26.88
CA ARG A 643 44.38 -7.06 -27.12
C ARG A 643 44.82 -7.30 -28.57
#